data_AF-A0A5E4IIX0-F1
#
_entry.id   AF-A0A5E4IIX0-F1
#
_cell.length_a   1.000
_cell.length_b   1.000
_cell.length_c   1.000
_cell.angle_alpha   90.00
_cell.angle_beta   90.00
_cell.angle_gamma   90.00
#
_symmetry.space_group_name_H-M   'P 1'
#
loop_
_entity.id
_entity.type
_entity.pdbx_description
1 polymer ?
#
loop_
_entity_poly.entity_id
_entity_poly.type
_entity_poly.pdbx_seq_one_letter_code
_entity_poly.pdbx_strand_id
1 'polypeptide(L)'
;MCRILHDPEVPPPHQYLATYHWIQETFGADVMVHVGTHGNMEFLPGKSVALSGSCLPDIAVGDIPYLYIYNSDNPPEGAVAKRRSYSVIVDHMQTVMTESGLYGELKELEDKIAEYNKTKVSEKARAHASEHIILDLLKATNLSEEMGLAALMESGESFEKILELAHGKISEMYSTQIPDGMHIFGEVPQGEKRASMINSILRFDSEMKNFISGLIGAPVEDAELDLLGKEFIAAFLAEEAHPEERILGQRLKNRDEKAVSVLREKVLDLSRIIEASDEMKSLFNGFDGRFIEPGPSGLITRGKPEVLPTGRNFYSLDPASVPTQAAWQVGKKLADLLIKRYEKEQGRLPENVAMYWMASDIMWADGEQLAQMMYLIGTKPIWKSGRVSGYRIMSLEELGRPRIDLTVRASGITRDCFFNCIELLDQAVKEVATLDEPSEQNFLKKHSNEGEANRIFASRPGTYGNGVNLAVYASAWKEEKDLTDVFIHWNSYAYGKGVFGQESHESLVKQLKSVDLTFNKTVTDEYDLLGCCCYFGTHGGLTSAAKELSGHEVSSFYGDTRDRDRVEIRTLADEVRRVVRTKLLNPKWIEGMKQHGYKGAGDISKRVGRVYGWEATTKEVDDWIFDDIAKTFVLDEENRKFFQENNPWAMEEIGRRLLEANQRGLWKADQEVLDALKSSYLEIEGWMEEKMGGSGGNFQGGAIDVVALDDIKGWRERVAKDTKA
;
A
#
# COMPACT_ATOMS: atom_id res chain seq x y z
N MET A 1 -21.48 16.65 -7.10
CA MET A 1 -20.62 15.49 -7.39
C MET A 1 -19.97 15.58 -8.77
N CYS A 2 -20.75 15.77 -9.86
CA CYS A 2 -20.21 15.92 -11.23
C CYS A 2 -19.14 17.01 -11.40
N ARG A 3 -19.26 18.15 -10.71
CA ARG A 3 -18.24 19.21 -10.82
C ARG A 3 -16.87 18.76 -10.30
N ILE A 4 -16.81 18.06 -9.16
CA ILE A 4 -15.53 17.61 -8.59
C ILE A 4 -14.90 16.56 -9.51
N LEU A 5 -15.68 15.63 -10.07
CA LEU A 5 -15.17 14.60 -10.99
C LEU A 5 -14.47 15.17 -12.23
N HIS A 6 -14.82 16.37 -12.66
CA HIS A 6 -14.33 16.98 -13.90
C HIS A 6 -13.51 18.25 -13.69
N ASP A 7 -13.34 18.70 -12.46
CA ASP A 7 -12.58 19.91 -12.15
C ASP A 7 -11.78 19.67 -10.85
N PRO A 8 -10.48 19.33 -10.98
CA PRO A 8 -9.62 19.07 -9.82
C PRO A 8 -9.29 20.35 -9.03
N GLU A 9 -9.63 21.53 -9.54
CA GLU A 9 -9.42 22.82 -8.87
C GLU A 9 -10.66 23.28 -8.09
N VAL A 10 -11.72 22.46 -8.03
CA VAL A 10 -12.94 22.81 -7.29
C VAL A 10 -12.59 23.21 -5.86
N PRO A 11 -12.87 24.46 -5.45
CA PRO A 11 -12.65 24.88 -4.08
C PRO A 11 -13.61 24.13 -3.14
N PRO A 12 -13.28 24.00 -1.85
CA PRO A 12 -14.21 23.45 -0.88
C PRO A 12 -15.45 24.34 -0.77
N PRO A 13 -16.60 23.80 -0.31
CA PRO A 13 -17.81 24.59 -0.15
C PRO A 13 -17.62 25.70 0.90
N HIS A 14 -18.43 26.77 0.83
CA HIS A 14 -18.33 27.89 1.77
C HIS A 14 -18.41 27.45 3.24
N GLN A 15 -19.23 26.43 3.53
CA GLN A 15 -19.35 25.85 4.87
C GLN A 15 -18.01 25.31 5.41
N TYR A 16 -17.17 24.74 4.54
CA TYR A 16 -15.86 24.25 4.93
C TYR A 16 -14.97 25.38 5.43
N LEU A 17 -14.82 26.45 4.64
CA LEU A 17 -14.01 27.60 5.03
C LEU A 17 -14.60 28.35 6.24
N ALA A 18 -15.93 28.46 6.30
CA ALA A 18 -16.63 29.07 7.42
C ALA A 18 -16.35 28.34 8.75
N THR A 19 -16.18 27.01 8.74
CA THR A 19 -15.80 26.26 9.94
C THR A 19 -14.44 26.68 10.48
N TYR A 20 -13.42 26.79 9.62
CA TYR A 20 -12.08 27.21 10.05
C TYR A 20 -12.07 28.66 10.53
N HIS A 21 -12.70 29.57 9.80
CA HIS A 21 -12.84 30.96 10.24
C HIS A 21 -13.63 31.08 11.55
N TRP A 22 -14.66 30.25 11.76
CA TRP A 22 -15.38 30.23 13.02
C TRP A 22 -14.49 29.78 14.19
N ILE A 23 -13.67 28.75 14.00
CA ILE A 23 -12.71 28.28 15.03
C ILE A 23 -11.75 29.41 15.42
N GLN A 24 -11.24 30.14 14.44
CA GLN A 24 -10.26 31.20 14.64
C GLN A 24 -10.88 32.49 15.21
N GLU A 25 -11.93 33.02 14.58
CA GLU A 25 -12.43 34.38 14.85
C GLU A 25 -13.60 34.41 15.84
N THR A 26 -14.43 33.37 15.87
CA THR A 26 -15.66 33.36 16.69
C THR A 26 -15.49 32.56 17.97
N PHE A 27 -14.98 31.32 17.86
CA PHE A 27 -14.60 30.52 19.01
C PHE A 27 -13.36 31.09 19.70
N GLY A 28 -12.44 31.68 18.93
CA GLY A 28 -11.24 32.32 19.45
C GLY A 28 -10.19 31.31 19.91
N ALA A 29 -9.96 30.24 19.15
CA ALA A 29 -8.95 29.24 19.49
C ALA A 29 -7.54 29.85 19.46
N ASP A 30 -6.73 29.56 20.48
CA ASP A 30 -5.32 29.92 20.52
C ASP A 30 -4.44 28.93 19.73
N VAL A 31 -4.87 27.67 19.63
CA VAL A 31 -4.18 26.59 18.91
C VAL A 31 -5.22 25.68 18.27
N MET A 32 -4.95 25.25 17.04
CA MET A 32 -5.73 24.22 16.35
C MET A 32 -4.94 22.92 16.32
N VAL A 33 -5.60 21.81 16.64
CA VAL A 33 -5.01 20.46 16.55
C VAL A 33 -5.83 19.63 15.59
N HIS A 34 -5.20 19.12 14.53
CA HIS A 34 -5.76 18.02 13.78
C HIS A 34 -5.25 16.68 14.33
N VAL A 35 -6.14 15.70 14.33
CA VAL A 35 -5.88 14.34 14.80
C VAL A 35 -6.07 13.37 13.65
N GLY A 36 -5.02 12.61 13.34
CA GLY A 36 -5.06 11.51 12.37
C GLY A 36 -4.26 11.80 11.10
N THR A 37 -3.91 10.72 10.40
CA THR A 37 -2.95 10.69 9.29
C THR A 37 -3.34 11.42 8.02
N HIS A 38 -4.59 11.85 7.86
CA HIS A 38 -5.08 12.46 6.63
C HIS A 38 -6.10 13.56 6.93
N GLY A 39 -5.67 14.81 6.79
CA GLY A 39 -6.58 15.93 6.60
C GLY A 39 -6.93 16.03 5.11
N ASN A 40 -7.97 16.79 4.79
CA ASN A 40 -8.21 17.22 3.41
C ASN A 40 -7.73 18.65 3.16
N MET A 41 -7.40 19.40 4.22
CA MET A 41 -7.07 20.82 4.19
C MET A 41 -5.76 21.09 3.45
N GLU A 42 -4.71 20.35 3.79
CA GLU A 42 -3.37 20.45 3.21
C GLU A 42 -3.33 20.07 1.72
N PHE A 43 -4.32 19.28 1.27
CA PHE A 43 -4.49 18.84 -0.11
C PHE A 43 -5.47 19.72 -0.92
N LEU A 44 -6.02 20.80 -0.34
CA LEU A 44 -6.86 21.72 -1.09
C LEU A 44 -6.05 22.44 -2.19
N PRO A 45 -6.69 22.85 -3.31
CA PRO A 45 -6.01 23.51 -4.43
C PRO A 45 -5.14 24.71 -4.01
N GLY A 46 -3.93 24.78 -4.57
CA GLY A 46 -2.95 25.84 -4.29
C GLY A 46 -1.51 25.42 -4.56
N LYS A 47 -0.55 26.30 -4.30
CA LYS A 47 0.88 26.03 -4.53
C LYS A 47 1.39 24.85 -3.69
N SER A 48 2.35 24.09 -4.22
CA SER A 48 2.96 22.93 -3.56
C SER A 48 3.67 23.26 -2.25
N VAL A 49 4.22 24.46 -2.13
CA VAL A 49 4.90 25.01 -0.94
C VAL A 49 4.95 26.54 -1.08
N ALA A 50 5.26 27.25 0.02
CA ALA A 50 5.33 28.71 0.05
C ALA A 50 4.04 29.34 -0.48
N LEU A 51 2.96 29.07 0.24
CA LEU A 51 1.60 29.42 -0.16
C LEU A 51 1.45 30.94 -0.30
N SER A 52 0.47 31.32 -1.11
CA SER A 52 -0.01 32.71 -1.19
C SER A 52 -1.38 32.81 -0.56
N GLY A 53 -1.85 34.04 -0.29
CA GLY A 53 -3.23 34.31 0.16
C GLY A 53 -4.36 33.91 -0.80
N SER A 54 -4.02 33.26 -1.93
CA SER A 54 -4.94 32.64 -2.87
C SER A 54 -4.95 31.11 -2.78
N CYS A 55 -4.11 30.52 -1.94
CA CYS A 55 -4.05 29.07 -1.71
C CYS A 55 -5.10 28.72 -0.66
N LEU A 56 -5.96 27.75 -0.96
CA LEU A 56 -7.04 27.38 -0.06
C LEU A 56 -6.57 26.83 1.30
N PRO A 57 -5.45 26.08 1.40
CA PRO A 57 -4.93 25.70 2.70
C PRO A 57 -4.48 26.92 3.55
N ASP A 58 -3.94 27.96 2.93
CA ASP A 58 -3.52 29.21 3.60
C ASP A 58 -4.74 29.97 4.13
N ILE A 59 -5.80 30.05 3.32
CA ILE A 59 -7.08 30.68 3.68
C ILE A 59 -7.75 29.92 4.85
N ALA A 60 -7.64 28.59 4.86
CA ALA A 60 -8.24 27.77 5.92
C ALA A 60 -7.47 27.88 7.25
N VAL A 61 -6.14 27.71 7.24
CA VAL A 61 -5.35 27.79 8.49
C VAL A 61 -5.26 29.21 9.02
N GLY A 62 -5.07 30.20 8.15
CA GLY A 62 -4.84 31.57 8.56
C GLY A 62 -3.55 31.73 9.38
N ASP A 63 -3.64 32.40 10.53
CA ASP A 63 -2.49 32.72 11.39
C ASP A 63 -2.47 31.94 12.72
N ILE A 64 -3.42 31.02 12.92
CA ILE A 64 -3.50 30.23 14.15
C ILE A 64 -2.34 29.21 14.21
N PRO A 65 -1.66 29.07 15.36
CA PRO A 65 -0.75 27.96 15.58
C PRO A 65 -1.44 26.62 15.32
N TYR A 66 -0.83 25.82 14.46
CA TYR A 66 -1.42 24.56 13.98
C TYR A 66 -0.53 23.37 14.34
N LEU A 67 -1.03 22.53 15.24
CA LEU A 67 -0.39 21.27 15.63
C LEU A 67 -1.06 20.11 14.91
N TYR A 68 -0.28 19.09 14.58
CA TYR A 68 -0.80 17.91 13.90
C TYR A 68 -0.24 16.62 14.51
N ILE A 69 -1.14 15.82 15.11
CA ILE A 69 -0.80 14.46 15.55
C ILE A 69 -0.71 13.56 14.32
N TYR A 70 0.47 12.99 14.07
CA TYR A 70 0.77 12.29 12.82
C TYR A 70 1.53 10.99 13.04
N ASN A 71 1.31 9.96 12.21
CA ASN A 71 2.11 8.75 12.29
C ASN A 71 3.57 9.02 11.86
N SER A 72 4.52 8.52 12.64
CA SER A 72 5.96 8.59 12.32
C SER A 72 6.37 7.84 11.04
N ASP A 73 5.55 6.89 10.58
CA ASP A 73 5.76 6.11 9.35
C ASP A 73 5.10 6.68 8.09
N ASN A 74 4.36 7.79 8.17
CA ASN A 74 3.75 8.42 7.00
C ASN A 74 4.38 9.80 6.66
N PRO A 75 5.70 9.87 6.42
CA PRO A 75 6.32 11.12 6.02
C PRO A 75 5.89 11.68 4.66
N PRO A 76 5.42 10.89 3.65
CA PRO A 76 4.95 11.49 2.40
C PRO A 76 3.89 12.56 2.66
N GLU A 77 2.92 12.27 3.52
CA GLU A 77 1.80 13.17 3.76
C GLU A 77 2.09 14.19 4.86
N GLY A 78 2.83 13.79 5.91
CA GLY A 78 3.28 14.75 6.92
C GLY A 78 4.16 15.86 6.33
N ALA A 79 4.98 15.56 5.31
CA ALA A 79 5.73 16.58 4.59
C ALA A 79 4.82 17.59 3.86
N VAL A 80 3.68 17.13 3.31
CA VAL A 80 2.68 18.00 2.69
C VAL A 80 2.01 18.87 3.75
N ALA A 81 1.58 18.28 4.87
CA ALA A 81 1.00 19.03 5.98
C ALA A 81 1.93 20.16 6.45
N LYS A 82 3.21 19.86 6.71
CA LYS A 82 4.19 20.88 7.13
C LYS A 82 4.34 22.01 6.12
N ARG A 83 4.38 21.69 4.82
CA ARG A 83 4.64 22.64 3.73
C ARG A 83 3.41 23.45 3.30
N ARG A 84 2.21 22.88 3.48
CA ARG A 84 0.94 23.42 2.96
C ARG A 84 -0.07 23.79 4.03
N SER A 85 0.22 23.59 5.31
CA SER A 85 -0.66 24.02 6.40
C SER A 85 0.09 24.63 7.58
N TYR A 86 1.41 24.84 7.43
CA TYR A 86 2.27 25.40 8.48
C TYR A 86 2.31 24.53 9.76
N SER A 87 1.99 23.24 9.63
CA SER A 87 1.85 22.37 10.79
C SER A 87 3.17 22.15 11.51
N VAL A 88 3.09 22.15 12.84
CA VAL A 88 4.09 21.51 13.70
C VAL A 88 3.59 20.10 13.99
N ILE A 89 4.32 19.10 13.47
CA ILE A 89 3.97 17.71 13.71
C ILE A 89 4.36 17.33 15.13
N VAL A 90 3.47 16.59 15.77
CA VAL A 90 3.74 15.77 16.96
C VAL A 90 3.57 14.33 16.51
N ASP A 91 4.68 13.68 16.18
CA ASP A 91 4.62 12.33 15.68
C ASP A 91 4.26 11.34 16.78
N HIS A 92 3.72 10.20 16.37
CA HIS A 92 3.42 9.12 17.28
C HIS A 92 3.90 7.77 16.75
N MET A 93 3.95 6.82 17.67
CA MET A 93 4.45 5.48 17.48
C MET A 93 3.61 4.72 16.47
N GLN A 94 4.27 3.80 15.78
CA GLN A 94 3.65 2.87 14.86
C GLN A 94 2.89 1.81 15.66
N THR A 95 1.84 1.26 15.08
CA THR A 95 1.12 0.14 15.69
C THR A 95 2.07 -1.05 15.85
N VAL A 96 1.95 -1.77 16.96
CA VAL A 96 2.68 -3.02 17.18
C VAL A 96 2.29 -4.04 16.10
N MET A 97 3.29 -4.65 15.49
CA MET A 97 3.09 -5.68 14.48
C MET A 97 3.23 -7.08 15.10
N THR A 98 2.52 -8.04 14.55
CA THR A 98 2.53 -9.45 14.96
C THR A 98 2.34 -10.33 13.72
N GLU A 99 2.65 -11.62 13.80
CA GLU A 99 2.48 -12.54 12.68
C GLU A 99 0.99 -12.76 12.41
N SER A 100 0.59 -12.90 11.15
CA SER A 100 -0.81 -13.19 10.83
C SER A 100 -1.22 -14.58 11.30
N GLY A 101 -0.27 -15.52 11.35
CA GLY A 101 -0.55 -16.93 11.59
C GLY A 101 -1.44 -17.54 10.50
N LEU A 102 -1.99 -18.72 10.79
CA LEU A 102 -2.93 -19.44 9.94
C LEU A 102 -4.21 -19.73 10.72
N TYR A 103 -5.32 -19.88 10.02
CA TYR A 103 -6.64 -20.11 10.60
C TYR A 103 -7.47 -21.01 9.67
N GLY A 104 -8.52 -21.61 10.24
CA GLY A 104 -9.44 -22.47 9.50
C GLY A 104 -8.73 -23.57 8.70
N GLU A 105 -9.17 -23.75 7.45
CA GLU A 105 -8.66 -24.79 6.54
C GLU A 105 -7.18 -24.59 6.15
N LEU A 106 -6.65 -23.36 6.20
CA LEU A 106 -5.22 -23.11 5.94
C LEU A 106 -4.34 -23.74 7.04
N LYS A 107 -4.81 -23.71 8.29
CA LYS A 107 -4.12 -24.36 9.40
C LYS A 107 -4.22 -25.89 9.28
N GLU A 108 -5.39 -26.40 8.91
CA GLU A 108 -5.57 -27.84 8.66
C GLU A 108 -4.66 -28.33 7.53
N LEU A 109 -4.53 -27.54 6.46
CA LEU A 109 -3.63 -27.83 5.35
C LEU A 109 -2.17 -27.92 5.80
N GLU A 110 -1.69 -26.97 6.59
CA GLU A 110 -0.34 -27.01 7.17
C GLU A 110 -0.12 -28.29 8.01
N ASP A 111 -1.06 -28.62 8.89
CA ASP A 111 -0.98 -29.81 9.74
C ASP A 111 -0.94 -31.11 8.92
N LYS A 112 -1.73 -31.16 7.84
CA LYS A 112 -1.75 -32.30 6.92
C LYS A 112 -0.47 -32.43 6.10
N ILE A 113 0.11 -31.32 5.66
CA ILE A 113 1.42 -31.32 4.98
C ILE A 113 2.51 -31.81 5.95
N ALA A 114 2.48 -31.37 7.21
CA ALA A 114 3.41 -31.85 8.24
C ALA A 114 3.22 -33.35 8.55
N GLU A 115 1.98 -33.83 8.61
CA GLU A 115 1.65 -35.25 8.76
C GLU A 115 2.17 -36.09 7.57
N TYR A 116 1.96 -35.63 6.34
CA TYR A 116 2.50 -36.28 5.15
C TYR A 116 4.03 -36.38 5.19
N ASN A 117 4.72 -35.28 5.52
CA ASN A 117 6.18 -35.27 5.58
C ASN A 117 6.76 -36.24 6.63
N LYS A 118 6.05 -36.46 7.75
CA LYS A 118 6.43 -37.45 8.78
C LYS A 118 6.18 -38.89 8.33
N THR A 119 5.14 -39.14 7.54
CA THR A 119 4.66 -40.49 7.21
C THR A 119 5.11 -41.01 5.85
N LYS A 120 5.56 -40.15 4.92
CA LYS A 120 5.93 -40.51 3.54
C LYS A 120 6.98 -41.62 3.42
N VAL A 121 7.87 -41.76 4.41
CA VAL A 121 8.94 -42.78 4.40
C VAL A 121 8.49 -44.08 5.08
N SER A 122 7.74 -44.00 6.18
CA SER A 122 7.42 -45.13 7.06
C SER A 122 6.06 -45.78 6.80
N GLU A 123 5.06 -45.03 6.32
CA GLU A 123 3.65 -45.44 6.29
C GLU A 123 2.97 -45.06 4.95
N LYS A 124 3.35 -45.74 3.86
CA LYS A 124 2.91 -45.39 2.49
C LYS A 124 1.38 -45.30 2.30
N ALA A 125 0.60 -46.18 2.92
CA ALA A 125 -0.86 -46.14 2.81
C ALA A 125 -1.47 -44.89 3.45
N ARG A 126 -0.91 -44.45 4.59
CA ARG A 126 -1.34 -43.23 5.29
C ARG A 126 -0.87 -41.97 4.58
N ALA A 127 0.34 -42.01 4.02
CA ALA A 127 0.85 -40.93 3.17
C ALA A 127 -0.09 -40.71 1.98
N HIS A 128 -0.47 -41.78 1.26
CA HIS A 128 -1.38 -41.67 0.11
C HIS A 128 -2.78 -41.16 0.48
N ALA A 129 -3.34 -41.56 1.63
CA ALA A 129 -4.60 -40.99 2.13
C ALA A 129 -4.47 -39.48 2.42
N SER A 130 -3.31 -39.05 2.93
CA SER A 130 -3.04 -37.63 3.19
C SER A 130 -2.91 -36.82 1.90
N GLU A 131 -2.43 -37.41 0.79
CA GLU A 131 -2.36 -36.74 -0.51
C GLU A 131 -3.74 -36.28 -0.98
N HIS A 132 -4.75 -37.15 -0.89
CA HIS A 132 -6.13 -36.82 -1.26
C HIS A 132 -6.69 -35.68 -0.40
N ILE A 133 -6.50 -35.75 0.92
CA ILE A 133 -6.97 -34.72 1.85
C ILE A 133 -6.29 -33.37 1.55
N ILE A 134 -4.98 -33.38 1.28
CA ILE A 134 -4.23 -32.17 0.92
C ILE A 134 -4.76 -31.58 -0.39
N LEU A 135 -5.04 -32.40 -1.40
CA LEU A 135 -5.60 -31.93 -2.67
C LEU A 135 -7.00 -31.33 -2.50
N ASP A 136 -7.82 -31.89 -1.62
CA ASP A 136 -9.16 -31.35 -1.32
C ASP A 136 -9.06 -30.03 -0.53
N LEU A 137 -8.16 -29.94 0.46
CA LEU A 137 -7.89 -28.70 1.20
C LEU A 137 -7.29 -27.60 0.31
N LEU A 138 -6.43 -27.95 -0.66
CA LEU A 138 -5.91 -27.00 -1.64
C LEU A 138 -7.02 -26.38 -2.49
N LYS A 139 -8.08 -27.15 -2.79
CA LYS A 139 -9.26 -26.64 -3.50
C LYS A 139 -10.13 -25.78 -2.58
N ALA A 140 -10.41 -26.27 -1.37
CA ALA A 140 -11.27 -25.56 -0.40
C ALA A 140 -10.69 -24.18 -0.02
N THR A 141 -9.36 -24.11 0.11
CA THR A 141 -8.63 -22.86 0.39
C THR A 141 -8.41 -21.97 -0.84
N ASN A 142 -8.86 -22.38 -2.03
CA ASN A 142 -8.60 -21.73 -3.33
C ASN A 142 -7.13 -21.65 -3.76
N LEU A 143 -6.20 -22.29 -3.04
CA LEU A 143 -4.78 -22.33 -3.38
C LEU A 143 -4.49 -23.16 -4.65
N SER A 144 -5.38 -24.09 -5.02
CA SER A 144 -5.23 -24.90 -6.22
C SER A 144 -5.14 -24.06 -7.49
N GLU A 145 -5.93 -22.99 -7.60
CA GLU A 145 -5.95 -22.12 -8.78
C GLU A 145 -4.72 -21.22 -8.81
N GLU A 146 -4.35 -20.62 -7.68
CA GLU A 146 -3.17 -19.76 -7.54
C GLU A 146 -1.87 -20.47 -7.91
N MET A 147 -1.78 -21.76 -7.58
CA MET A 147 -0.60 -22.57 -7.89
C MET A 147 -0.63 -23.12 -9.31
N GLY A 148 -1.73 -22.97 -10.05
CA GLY A 148 -1.93 -23.64 -11.33
C GLY A 148 -1.89 -25.16 -11.19
N LEU A 149 -2.50 -25.70 -10.14
CA LEU A 149 -2.41 -27.12 -9.76
C LEU A 149 -2.80 -28.05 -10.92
N ALA A 150 -3.83 -27.68 -11.70
CA ALA A 150 -4.24 -28.44 -12.88
C ALA A 150 -3.09 -28.56 -13.91
N ALA A 151 -2.42 -27.45 -14.23
CA ALA A 151 -1.29 -27.42 -15.17
C ALA A 151 -0.08 -28.21 -14.62
N LEU A 152 0.19 -28.11 -13.31
CA LEU A 152 1.24 -28.90 -12.65
C LEU A 152 0.96 -30.40 -12.77
N MET A 153 -0.26 -30.82 -12.48
CA MET A 153 -0.68 -32.22 -12.60
C MET A 153 -0.64 -32.72 -14.06
N GLU A 154 -1.07 -31.91 -15.02
CA GLU A 154 -1.01 -32.25 -16.45
C GLU A 154 0.42 -32.38 -16.97
N SER A 155 1.34 -31.54 -16.48
CA SER A 155 2.76 -31.60 -16.83
C SER A 155 3.50 -32.80 -16.19
N GLY A 156 2.84 -33.55 -15.31
CA GLY A 156 3.41 -34.71 -14.62
C GLY A 156 4.38 -34.34 -13.49
N GLU A 157 4.26 -33.13 -12.93
CA GLU A 157 5.05 -32.70 -11.77
C GLU A 157 4.77 -33.58 -10.55
N SER A 158 5.78 -33.79 -9.72
CA SER A 158 5.65 -34.68 -8.55
C SER A 158 4.78 -34.05 -7.46
N PHE A 159 4.14 -34.89 -6.65
CA PHE A 159 3.35 -34.41 -5.52
C PHE A 159 4.22 -33.63 -4.52
N GLU A 160 5.48 -34.02 -4.34
CA GLU A 160 6.43 -33.28 -3.52
C GLU A 160 6.68 -31.86 -4.05
N LYS A 161 6.68 -31.65 -5.37
CA LYS A 161 6.82 -30.32 -5.94
C LYS A 161 5.59 -29.45 -5.67
N ILE A 162 4.40 -30.04 -5.76
CA ILE A 162 3.13 -29.40 -5.38
C ILE A 162 3.19 -29.00 -3.90
N LEU A 163 3.63 -29.89 -3.02
CA LEU A 163 3.78 -29.60 -1.59
C LEU A 163 4.80 -28.49 -1.30
N GLU A 164 5.93 -28.46 -2.00
CA GLU A 164 6.93 -27.40 -1.86
C GLU A 164 6.33 -26.02 -2.18
N LEU A 165 5.56 -25.92 -3.26
CA LEU A 165 4.88 -24.69 -3.66
C LEU A 165 3.78 -24.30 -2.66
N ALA A 166 2.96 -25.25 -2.22
CA ALA A 166 1.92 -25.01 -1.21
C ALA A 166 2.52 -24.54 0.11
N HIS A 167 3.57 -25.23 0.58
CA HIS A 167 4.27 -24.86 1.80
C HIS A 167 4.88 -23.45 1.69
N GLY A 168 5.52 -23.11 0.56
CA GLY A 168 6.06 -21.76 0.34
C GLY A 168 5.01 -20.65 0.43
N LYS A 169 3.79 -20.88 -0.08
CA LYS A 169 2.66 -19.95 0.03
C LYS A 169 2.14 -19.86 1.47
N ILE A 170 2.01 -20.99 2.16
CA ILE A 170 1.56 -21.05 3.55
C ILE A 170 2.55 -20.35 4.48
N SER A 171 3.86 -20.60 4.32
CA SER A 171 4.90 -19.94 5.11
C SER A 171 4.92 -18.43 4.89
N GLU A 172 4.71 -17.97 3.65
CA GLU A 172 4.59 -16.54 3.35
C GLU A 172 3.39 -15.92 4.06
N MET A 173 2.23 -16.58 4.03
CA MET A 173 1.04 -16.12 4.74
C MET A 173 1.31 -16.08 6.24
N TYR A 174 1.77 -17.18 6.84
CA TYR A 174 2.06 -17.27 8.29
C TYR A 174 2.95 -16.11 8.77
N SER A 175 4.06 -15.87 8.06
CA SER A 175 5.12 -14.93 8.44
C SER A 175 4.82 -13.46 8.07
N THR A 176 3.76 -13.21 7.32
CA THR A 176 3.29 -11.85 7.02
C THR A 176 2.96 -11.14 8.33
N GLN A 177 3.47 -9.93 8.49
CA GLN A 177 3.19 -9.12 9.68
C GLN A 177 1.85 -8.39 9.51
N ILE A 178 1.11 -8.23 10.61
CA ILE A 178 -0.16 -7.53 10.68
C ILE A 178 -0.18 -6.60 11.90
N PRO A 179 -0.90 -5.46 11.83
CA PRO A 179 -1.06 -4.61 12.99
C PRO A 179 -1.94 -5.31 14.05
N ASP A 180 -1.44 -5.38 15.28
CA ASP A 180 -2.18 -5.84 16.46
C ASP A 180 -3.01 -4.70 17.05
N GLY A 181 -4.11 -4.40 16.38
CA GLY A 181 -4.99 -3.27 16.72
C GLY A 181 -4.51 -1.95 16.13
N MET A 182 -4.53 -0.89 16.93
CA MET A 182 -4.16 0.47 16.56
C MET A 182 -3.36 1.12 17.70
N HIS A 183 -2.46 2.03 17.35
CA HIS A 183 -1.81 2.88 18.33
C HIS A 183 -2.81 3.76 19.10
N ILE A 184 -2.57 3.95 20.39
CA ILE A 184 -3.27 4.92 21.23
C ILE A 184 -2.26 6.01 21.61
N PHE A 185 -2.54 7.25 21.20
CA PHE A 185 -1.64 8.37 21.41
C PHE A 185 -1.27 8.55 22.89
N GLY A 186 0.03 8.55 23.19
CA GLY A 186 0.58 8.60 24.54
C GLY A 186 0.78 7.25 25.23
N GLU A 187 0.39 6.13 24.62
CA GLU A 187 0.62 4.79 25.17
C GLU A 187 1.81 4.10 24.50
N VAL A 188 2.80 3.69 25.30
CA VAL A 188 3.93 2.87 24.83
C VAL A 188 3.67 1.38 25.09
N PRO A 189 4.05 0.47 24.18
CA PRO A 189 3.76 -0.95 24.33
C PRO A 189 4.45 -1.58 25.54
N GLN A 190 3.72 -2.46 26.22
CA GLN A 190 4.15 -3.17 27.43
C GLN A 190 4.14 -4.68 27.23
N GLY A 191 4.91 -5.41 28.05
CA GLY A 191 4.92 -6.88 28.07
C GLY A 191 5.13 -7.51 26.69
N GLU A 192 4.24 -8.41 26.28
CA GLU A 192 4.31 -9.11 24.99
C GLU A 192 4.23 -8.18 23.77
N LYS A 193 3.48 -7.06 23.87
CA LYS A 193 3.41 -6.06 22.80
C LYS A 193 4.76 -5.38 22.60
N ARG A 194 5.48 -5.10 23.69
CA ARG A 194 6.84 -4.55 23.62
C ARG A 194 7.81 -5.55 22.98
N ALA A 195 7.73 -6.82 23.39
CA ALA A 195 8.55 -7.87 22.81
C ALA A 195 8.29 -8.04 21.31
N SER A 196 7.02 -7.98 20.90
CA SER A 196 6.62 -8.05 19.49
C SER A 196 7.15 -6.87 18.68
N MET A 197 7.03 -5.63 19.20
CA MET A 197 7.56 -4.45 18.53
C MET A 197 9.09 -4.53 18.32
N ILE A 198 9.83 -4.93 19.36
CA ILE A 198 11.29 -5.12 19.27
C ILE A 198 11.62 -6.24 18.27
N ASN A 199 10.86 -7.34 18.28
CA ASN A 199 11.05 -8.44 17.33
C ASN A 199 10.89 -7.94 15.88
N SER A 200 9.84 -7.17 15.59
CA SER A 200 9.60 -6.62 14.24
C SER A 200 10.71 -5.68 13.78
N ILE A 201 11.35 -4.92 14.68
CA ILE A 201 12.53 -4.10 14.35
C ILE A 201 13.74 -5.00 14.00
N LEU A 202 13.96 -6.06 14.76
CA LEU A 202 15.12 -6.96 14.59
C LEU A 202 14.98 -7.94 13.41
N ARG A 203 13.77 -8.07 12.83
CA ARG A 203 13.52 -8.90 11.63
C ARG A 203 14.25 -8.40 10.38
N PHE A 204 14.40 -7.08 10.22
CA PHE A 204 14.85 -6.48 8.97
C PHE A 204 16.23 -6.94 8.50
N ASP A 205 17.21 -6.96 9.40
CA ASP A 205 18.60 -7.31 9.09
C ASP A 205 18.91 -8.80 9.32
N SER A 206 17.87 -9.65 9.43
CA SER A 206 17.98 -11.07 9.76
C SER A 206 18.79 -11.35 11.05
N GLU A 207 18.91 -10.37 11.95
CA GLU A 207 19.76 -10.49 13.15
C GLU A 207 19.26 -11.57 14.08
N MET A 208 17.96 -11.57 14.37
CA MET A 208 17.33 -12.60 15.19
C MET A 208 17.47 -13.99 14.56
N LYS A 209 17.34 -14.08 13.24
CA LYS A 209 17.52 -15.32 12.47
C LYS A 209 18.93 -15.86 12.61
N ASN A 210 19.92 -15.01 12.35
CA ASN A 210 21.34 -15.36 12.45
C ASN A 210 21.72 -15.75 13.88
N PHE A 211 21.19 -15.06 14.89
CA PHE A 211 21.41 -15.37 16.29
C PHE A 211 20.88 -16.76 16.66
N ILE A 212 19.59 -17.03 16.41
CA ILE A 212 18.96 -18.30 16.80
C ILE A 212 19.53 -19.47 15.97
N SER A 213 19.70 -19.29 14.66
CA SER A 213 20.34 -20.30 13.80
C SER A 213 21.78 -20.59 14.24
N GLY A 214 22.52 -19.58 14.71
CA GLY A 214 23.87 -19.74 15.27
C GLY A 214 23.90 -20.61 16.53
N LEU A 215 22.96 -20.39 17.46
CA LEU A 215 22.86 -21.17 18.69
C LEU A 215 22.43 -22.63 18.46
N ILE A 216 21.52 -22.86 17.51
CA ILE A 216 21.03 -24.20 17.14
C ILE A 216 22.03 -24.92 16.23
N GLY A 217 22.84 -24.19 15.46
CA GLY A 217 23.73 -24.74 14.45
C GLY A 217 23.00 -25.25 13.20
N ALA A 218 21.77 -24.78 12.97
CA ALA A 218 20.95 -25.13 11.82
C ALA A 218 20.04 -23.95 11.42
N PRO A 219 19.60 -23.87 10.15
CA PRO A 219 18.60 -22.90 9.73
C PRO A 219 17.30 -23.05 10.54
N VAL A 220 16.65 -21.92 10.81
CA VAL A 220 15.36 -21.86 11.50
C VAL A 220 14.31 -21.37 10.52
N GLU A 221 13.16 -22.04 10.51
CA GLU A 221 12.01 -21.65 9.69
C GLU A 221 11.40 -20.35 10.22
N ASP A 222 10.88 -19.49 9.34
CA ASP A 222 10.40 -18.16 9.73
C ASP A 222 9.24 -18.23 10.73
N ALA A 223 8.41 -19.29 10.67
CA ALA A 223 7.31 -19.49 11.61
C ALA A 223 7.80 -19.72 13.05
N GLU A 224 8.87 -20.48 13.20
CA GLU A 224 9.48 -20.75 14.50
C GLU A 224 10.34 -19.57 14.98
N LEU A 225 10.93 -18.84 14.05
CA LEU A 225 11.81 -17.71 14.32
C LEU A 225 11.14 -16.64 15.17
N ASP A 226 9.90 -16.29 14.86
CA ASP A 226 9.18 -15.24 15.58
C ASP A 226 8.83 -15.62 17.02
N LEU A 227 8.40 -16.86 17.22
CA LEU A 227 8.08 -17.37 18.55
C LEU A 227 9.33 -17.35 19.44
N LEU A 228 10.42 -17.95 18.96
CA LEU A 228 11.69 -17.98 19.68
C LEU A 228 12.26 -16.57 19.90
N GLY A 229 12.19 -15.71 18.88
CA GLY A 229 12.66 -14.33 18.96
C GLY A 229 11.96 -13.54 20.07
N LYS A 230 10.62 -13.65 20.15
CA LYS A 230 9.83 -13.02 21.21
C LYS A 230 10.14 -13.60 22.59
N GLU A 231 10.35 -14.91 22.71
CA GLU A 231 10.75 -15.53 23.98
C GLU A 231 12.12 -15.04 24.46
N PHE A 232 13.10 -14.93 23.56
CA PHE A 232 14.42 -14.38 23.87
C PHE A 232 14.31 -12.92 24.32
N ILE A 233 13.56 -12.10 23.57
CA ILE A 233 13.35 -10.69 23.92
C ILE A 233 12.67 -10.56 25.28
N ALA A 234 11.60 -11.30 25.54
CA ALA A 234 10.91 -11.29 26.82
C ALA A 234 11.84 -11.69 27.97
N ALA A 235 12.70 -12.69 27.77
CA ALA A 235 13.67 -13.11 28.76
C ALA A 235 14.78 -12.07 29.01
N PHE A 236 15.23 -11.38 27.96
CA PHE A 236 16.18 -10.27 28.10
C PHE A 236 15.58 -9.08 28.84
N LEU A 237 14.32 -8.73 28.56
CA LEU A 237 13.57 -7.70 29.27
C LEU A 237 13.34 -8.06 30.75
N ALA A 238 13.26 -9.35 31.07
CA ALA A 238 13.17 -9.87 32.44
C ALA A 238 14.54 -10.09 33.12
N GLU A 239 15.64 -9.68 32.47
CA GLU A 239 17.02 -9.83 32.95
C GLU A 239 17.44 -11.29 33.25
N GLU A 240 16.87 -12.27 32.55
CA GLU A 240 17.23 -13.69 32.71
C GLU A 240 18.71 -13.92 32.36
N ALA A 241 19.46 -14.67 33.17
CA ALA A 241 20.91 -14.83 32.98
C ALA A 241 21.27 -15.71 31.76
N HIS A 242 20.62 -16.86 31.62
CA HIS A 242 20.91 -17.87 30.58
C HIS A 242 19.65 -18.31 29.83
N PRO A 243 18.93 -17.38 29.19
CA PRO A 243 17.66 -17.70 28.52
C PRO A 243 17.82 -18.74 27.40
N GLU A 244 18.98 -18.81 26.76
CA GLU A 244 19.30 -19.79 25.72
C GLU A 244 19.20 -21.24 26.22
N GLU A 245 19.54 -21.51 27.48
CA GLU A 245 19.46 -22.87 28.05
C GLU A 245 18.01 -23.31 28.23
N ARG A 246 17.14 -22.39 28.68
CA ARG A 246 15.71 -22.66 28.89
C ARG A 246 14.95 -22.73 27.57
N ILE A 247 15.14 -21.74 26.70
CA ILE A 247 14.36 -21.58 25.46
C ILE A 247 14.71 -22.69 24.46
N LEU A 248 15.99 -22.98 24.25
CA LEU A 248 16.41 -23.95 23.24
C LEU A 248 16.57 -25.37 23.81
N GLY A 249 16.79 -25.52 25.12
CA GLY A 249 16.92 -26.83 25.76
C GLY A 249 17.92 -27.75 25.05
N GLN A 250 17.46 -28.91 24.58
CA GLN A 250 18.30 -29.88 23.86
C GLN A 250 18.76 -29.42 22.46
N ARG A 251 18.13 -28.38 21.92
CA ARG A 251 18.47 -27.81 20.61
C ARG A 251 19.65 -26.85 20.67
N LEU A 252 20.01 -26.35 21.86
CA LEU A 252 21.20 -25.54 22.04
C LEU A 252 22.44 -26.38 21.71
N LYS A 253 23.17 -26.01 20.65
CA LYS A 253 24.42 -26.67 20.25
C LYS A 253 25.65 -25.81 20.54
N ASN A 254 25.53 -24.51 20.29
CA ASN A 254 26.62 -23.56 20.44
C ASN A 254 26.31 -22.58 21.57
N ARG A 255 27.20 -22.49 22.55
CA ARG A 255 27.13 -21.47 23.60
C ARG A 255 27.99 -20.29 23.19
N ASP A 256 27.35 -19.29 22.59
CA ASP A 256 27.99 -18.03 22.22
C ASP A 256 27.55 -16.92 23.20
N GLU A 257 28.19 -16.86 24.36
CA GLU A 257 27.91 -15.85 25.40
C GLU A 257 28.06 -14.42 24.87
N LYS A 258 28.97 -14.22 23.90
CA LYS A 258 29.18 -12.90 23.29
C LYS A 258 27.98 -12.51 22.43
N ALA A 259 27.49 -13.41 21.58
CA ALA A 259 26.30 -13.15 20.77
C ALA A 259 25.06 -12.88 21.64
N VAL A 260 24.88 -13.65 22.72
CA VAL A 260 23.79 -13.44 23.70
C VAL A 260 23.90 -12.07 24.36
N SER A 261 25.10 -11.67 24.79
CA SER A 261 25.33 -10.37 25.42
C SER A 261 25.05 -9.20 24.47
N VAL A 262 25.54 -9.27 23.22
CA VAL A 262 25.33 -8.23 22.20
C VAL A 262 23.84 -8.06 21.88
N LEU A 263 23.11 -9.17 21.67
CA LEU A 263 21.68 -9.09 21.37
C LEU A 263 20.89 -8.57 22.57
N ARG A 264 21.23 -9.00 23.79
CA ARG A 264 20.62 -8.50 25.03
C ARG A 264 20.79 -6.99 25.16
N GLU A 265 22.01 -6.47 24.99
CA GLU A 265 22.28 -5.03 25.05
C GLU A 265 21.42 -4.26 24.04
N LYS A 266 21.36 -4.74 22.79
CA LYS A 266 20.53 -4.13 21.76
C LYS A 266 19.03 -4.15 22.09
N VAL A 267 18.51 -5.25 22.64
CA VAL A 267 17.11 -5.35 23.07
C VAL A 267 16.79 -4.38 24.21
N LEU A 268 17.68 -4.26 25.19
CA LEU A 268 17.52 -3.31 26.29
C LEU A 268 17.62 -1.86 25.80
N ASP A 269 18.49 -1.56 24.86
CA ASP A 269 18.59 -0.24 24.22
C ASP A 269 17.31 0.14 23.50
N LEU A 270 16.78 -0.75 22.66
CA LEU A 270 15.50 -0.54 21.98
C LEU A 270 14.35 -0.35 22.96
N SER A 271 14.29 -1.15 24.03
CA SER A 271 13.28 -0.97 25.09
C SER A 271 13.37 0.41 25.73
N ARG A 272 14.58 0.87 26.09
CA ARG A 272 14.78 2.20 26.69
C ARG A 272 14.37 3.33 25.74
N ILE A 273 14.67 3.19 24.45
CA ILE A 273 14.30 4.18 23.43
C ILE A 273 12.77 4.21 23.22
N ILE A 274 12.10 3.05 23.20
CA ILE A 274 10.64 2.98 23.14
C ILE A 274 10.02 3.69 24.34
N GLU A 275 10.49 3.40 25.56
CA GLU A 275 10.02 4.03 26.80
C GLU A 275 10.30 5.54 26.89
N ALA A 276 11.31 6.03 26.18
CA ALA A 276 11.62 7.46 26.12
C ALA A 276 10.63 8.27 25.25
N SER A 277 9.71 7.61 24.55
CA SER A 277 8.67 8.27 23.75
C SER A 277 7.65 8.96 24.65
N ASP A 278 7.46 10.27 24.46
CA ASP A 278 6.54 11.09 25.25
C ASP A 278 5.74 12.02 24.35
N GLU A 279 4.77 11.41 23.67
CA GLU A 279 3.90 12.03 22.69
C GLU A 279 3.01 13.11 23.33
N MET A 280 2.48 12.84 24.52
CA MET A 280 1.58 13.74 25.23
C MET A 280 2.30 14.99 25.75
N LYS A 281 3.49 14.83 26.34
CA LYS A 281 4.30 15.98 26.74
C LYS A 281 4.69 16.85 25.56
N SER A 282 4.96 16.23 24.40
CA SER A 282 5.31 16.96 23.19
C SER A 282 4.12 17.77 22.66
N LEU A 283 2.90 17.22 22.72
CA LEU A 283 1.68 17.97 22.45
C LEU A 283 1.49 19.15 23.43
N PHE A 284 1.69 18.94 24.73
CA PHE A 284 1.63 20.02 25.72
C PHE A 284 2.70 21.08 25.52
N ASN A 285 3.92 20.69 25.14
CA ASN A 285 4.96 21.63 24.74
C ASN A 285 4.51 22.47 23.53
N GLY A 286 3.80 21.86 22.57
CA GLY A 286 3.18 22.57 21.46
C GLY A 286 2.16 23.61 21.90
N PHE A 287 1.29 23.27 22.85
CA PHE A 287 0.34 24.24 23.44
C PHE A 287 1.03 25.39 24.18
N ASP A 288 2.15 25.10 24.84
CA ASP A 288 2.97 26.11 25.52
C ASP A 288 3.83 26.95 24.55
N GLY A 289 3.73 26.74 23.23
CA GLY A 289 4.54 27.43 22.22
C GLY A 289 6.04 27.11 22.31
N ARG A 290 6.41 25.95 22.86
CA ARG A 290 7.81 25.50 23.01
C ARG A 290 8.30 24.82 21.74
N PHE A 291 9.62 24.71 21.65
CA PHE A 291 10.27 23.95 20.59
C PHE A 291 9.97 22.45 20.73
N ILE A 292 9.38 21.85 19.69
CA ILE A 292 9.20 20.41 19.55
C ILE A 292 10.40 19.85 18.79
N GLU A 293 11.11 18.90 19.41
CA GLU A 293 12.35 18.36 18.84
C GLU A 293 12.11 17.69 17.48
N PRO A 294 12.95 17.97 16.46
CA PRO A 294 12.86 17.28 15.18
C PRO A 294 13.46 15.87 15.27
N GLY A 295 12.97 14.97 14.43
CA GLY A 295 13.49 13.61 14.32
C GLY A 295 13.30 13.03 12.91
N PRO A 296 13.99 11.94 12.56
CA PRO A 296 13.71 11.23 11.32
C PRO A 296 12.34 10.53 11.38
N SER A 297 11.73 10.36 10.22
CA SER A 297 10.52 9.58 9.98
C SER A 297 10.80 8.34 9.13
N GLY A 298 9.93 7.34 9.20
CA GLY A 298 10.02 6.15 8.36
C GLY A 298 9.50 4.89 9.06
N LEU A 299 9.76 3.73 8.46
CA LEU A 299 9.32 2.44 8.98
C LEU A 299 10.39 1.86 9.90
N ILE A 300 10.06 1.65 11.18
CA ILE A 300 11.00 1.05 12.15
C ILE A 300 11.35 -0.40 11.77
N THR A 301 10.44 -1.08 11.07
CA THR A 301 10.59 -2.43 10.54
C THR A 301 11.39 -2.50 9.23
N ARG A 302 11.77 -1.35 8.65
CA ARG A 302 12.73 -1.26 7.54
C ARG A 302 14.11 -0.78 7.99
N GLY A 303 14.52 -1.16 9.19
CA GLY A 303 15.86 -0.86 9.70
C GLY A 303 16.09 0.63 10.00
N LYS A 304 15.03 1.36 10.38
CA LYS A 304 15.10 2.76 10.79
C LYS A 304 14.71 2.95 12.28
N PRO A 305 15.40 2.28 13.24
CA PRO A 305 15.07 2.41 14.67
C PRO A 305 15.25 3.84 15.21
N GLU A 306 16.03 4.69 14.53
CA GLU A 306 16.23 6.10 14.85
C GLU A 306 14.95 6.97 14.75
N VAL A 307 13.88 6.42 14.17
CA VAL A 307 12.52 7.01 14.19
C VAL A 307 11.95 7.04 15.61
N LEU A 308 12.49 6.23 16.54
CA LEU A 308 12.19 6.33 17.96
C LEU A 308 13.24 7.23 18.67
N PRO A 309 12.88 7.92 19.76
CA PRO A 309 11.54 8.00 20.38
C PRO A 309 10.55 8.82 19.54
N THR A 310 9.24 8.65 19.79
CA THR A 310 8.18 9.47 19.19
C THR A 310 7.78 10.64 20.09
N GLY A 311 6.95 11.55 19.56
CA GLY A 311 6.69 12.89 20.09
C GLY A 311 7.50 13.98 19.38
N ARG A 312 7.98 13.74 18.17
CA ARG A 312 8.90 14.63 17.45
C ARG A 312 8.23 15.32 16.26
N ASN A 313 8.80 16.45 15.87
CA ASN A 313 8.41 17.17 14.67
C ASN A 313 9.21 16.66 13.47
N PHE A 314 8.83 15.49 12.95
CA PHE A 314 9.71 14.74 12.05
C PHE A 314 10.09 15.48 10.75
N TYR A 315 11.19 15.05 10.15
CA TYR A 315 11.61 15.39 8.79
C TYR A 315 11.77 14.11 7.94
N SER A 316 11.70 14.27 6.62
CA SER A 316 11.85 13.17 5.64
C SER A 316 13.33 12.82 5.40
N LEU A 317 13.84 12.99 4.19
CA LEU A 317 15.23 12.74 3.80
C LEU A 317 15.75 13.81 2.84
N ASP A 318 17.05 13.78 2.50
CA ASP A 318 17.64 14.59 1.42
C ASP A 318 17.24 14.01 0.05
N PRO A 319 16.43 14.71 -0.77
CA PRO A 319 16.03 14.23 -2.09
C PRO A 319 17.19 13.87 -3.02
N ALA A 320 18.38 14.44 -2.80
CA ALA A 320 19.54 14.20 -3.64
C ALA A 320 20.33 12.92 -3.27
N SER A 321 20.00 12.23 -2.17
CA SER A 321 20.64 10.95 -1.83
C SER A 321 19.97 9.74 -2.50
N VAL A 322 18.91 9.97 -3.28
CA VAL A 322 18.03 8.92 -3.82
C VAL A 322 18.17 8.82 -5.35
N PRO A 323 18.26 7.60 -5.94
CA PRO A 323 18.24 6.31 -5.25
C PRO A 323 19.57 6.00 -4.56
N THR A 324 19.52 5.24 -3.46
CA THR A 324 20.75 4.77 -2.79
C THR A 324 21.42 3.62 -3.57
N GLN A 325 22.68 3.32 -3.26
CA GLN A 325 23.38 2.17 -3.85
C GLN A 325 22.72 0.82 -3.48
N ALA A 326 22.14 0.73 -2.29
CA ALA A 326 21.40 -0.45 -1.85
C ALA A 326 20.08 -0.59 -2.62
N ALA A 327 19.32 0.50 -2.73
CA ALA A 327 18.08 0.54 -3.52
C ALA A 327 18.34 0.21 -5.01
N TRP A 328 19.51 0.59 -5.55
CA TRP A 328 19.91 0.20 -6.90
C TRP A 328 19.98 -1.31 -7.12
N GLN A 329 20.49 -2.08 -6.15
CA GLN A 329 20.56 -3.54 -6.29
C GLN A 329 19.17 -4.18 -6.28
N VAL A 330 18.28 -3.70 -5.41
CA VAL A 330 16.90 -4.19 -5.34
C VAL A 330 16.13 -3.79 -6.61
N GLY A 331 16.24 -2.54 -7.06
CA GLY A 331 15.61 -2.06 -8.29
C GLY A 331 16.05 -2.83 -9.53
N LYS A 332 17.34 -3.20 -9.63
CA LYS A 332 17.84 -4.08 -10.68
C LYS A 332 17.17 -5.46 -10.63
N LYS A 333 17.14 -6.10 -9.46
CA LYS A 333 16.52 -7.42 -9.26
C LYS A 333 15.03 -7.38 -9.60
N LEU A 334 14.31 -6.33 -9.19
CA LEU A 334 12.90 -6.11 -9.54
C LEU A 334 12.68 -6.04 -11.06
N ALA A 335 13.51 -5.28 -11.76
CA ALA A 335 13.40 -5.14 -13.21
C ALA A 335 13.69 -6.47 -13.94
N ASP A 336 14.75 -7.17 -13.56
CA ASP A 336 15.10 -8.48 -14.15
C ASP A 336 13.99 -9.51 -13.90
N LEU A 337 13.44 -9.57 -12.69
CA LEU A 337 12.33 -10.47 -12.35
C LEU A 337 11.04 -10.11 -13.08
N LEU A 338 10.73 -8.82 -13.22
CA LEU A 338 9.54 -8.33 -13.91
C LEU A 338 9.56 -8.74 -15.39
N ILE A 339 10.69 -8.50 -16.07
CA ILE A 339 10.88 -8.88 -17.46
C ILE A 339 10.75 -10.40 -17.62
N LYS A 340 11.46 -11.16 -16.77
CA LYS A 340 11.43 -12.63 -16.83
C LYS A 340 10.03 -13.19 -16.58
N ARG A 341 9.26 -12.59 -15.68
CA ARG A 341 7.88 -12.99 -15.39
C ARG A 341 6.99 -12.76 -16.62
N TYR A 342 7.05 -11.57 -17.20
CA TYR A 342 6.27 -11.23 -18.40
C TYR A 342 6.65 -12.12 -19.59
N GLU A 343 7.95 -12.31 -19.84
CA GLU A 343 8.43 -13.16 -20.94
C GLU A 343 7.99 -14.62 -20.80
N LYS A 344 7.95 -15.14 -19.57
CA LYS A 344 7.43 -16.49 -19.30
C LYS A 344 5.93 -16.61 -19.63
N GLU A 345 5.14 -15.58 -19.36
CA GLU A 345 3.68 -15.60 -19.59
C GLU A 345 3.30 -15.29 -21.04
N GLN A 346 3.98 -14.34 -21.68
CA GLN A 346 3.59 -13.79 -22.99
C GLN A 346 4.51 -14.23 -24.14
N GLY A 347 5.64 -14.91 -23.85
CA GLY A 347 6.60 -15.38 -24.85
C GLY A 347 7.40 -14.29 -25.56
N ARG A 348 7.32 -13.04 -25.08
CA ARG A 348 8.05 -11.87 -25.61
C ARG A 348 8.41 -10.91 -24.49
N LEU A 349 9.32 -9.97 -24.76
CA LEU A 349 9.62 -8.87 -23.85
C LEU A 349 8.49 -7.83 -23.87
N PRO A 350 8.23 -7.13 -22.75
CA PRO A 350 7.34 -5.99 -22.74
C PRO A 350 8.02 -4.80 -23.43
N GLU A 351 7.30 -4.07 -24.28
CA GLU A 351 7.82 -2.88 -24.93
C GLU A 351 7.67 -1.63 -24.06
N ASN A 352 6.58 -1.52 -23.30
CA ASN A 352 6.32 -0.41 -22.37
C ASN A 352 5.73 -0.91 -21.04
N VAL A 353 6.32 -0.45 -19.95
CA VAL A 353 5.85 -0.71 -18.59
C VAL A 353 5.25 0.56 -17.98
N ALA A 354 3.97 0.51 -17.64
CA ALA A 354 3.31 1.59 -16.93
C ALA A 354 3.49 1.45 -15.41
N MET A 355 4.01 2.49 -14.74
CA MET A 355 4.33 2.44 -13.32
C MET A 355 3.61 3.53 -12.54
N TYR A 356 2.97 3.15 -11.43
CA TYR A 356 2.54 4.11 -10.42
C TYR A 356 3.72 4.43 -9.48
N TRP A 357 4.18 5.68 -9.45
CA TRP A 357 5.35 6.10 -8.67
C TRP A 357 4.97 7.01 -7.50
N MET A 358 5.03 6.46 -6.30
CA MET A 358 4.66 7.13 -5.06
C MET A 358 5.87 7.66 -4.29
N ALA A 359 5.67 8.70 -3.48
CA ALA A 359 6.69 9.23 -2.60
C ALA A 359 7.17 8.22 -1.54
N SER A 360 6.35 7.19 -1.24
CA SER A 360 6.74 6.05 -0.41
C SER A 360 7.91 5.26 -0.98
N ASP A 361 8.05 5.16 -2.32
CA ASP A 361 9.23 4.54 -2.92
C ASP A 361 10.53 5.21 -2.44
N ILE A 362 10.50 6.53 -2.37
CA ILE A 362 11.63 7.36 -1.98
C ILE A 362 11.80 7.35 -0.46
N MET A 363 10.74 7.61 0.30
CA MET A 363 10.83 7.82 1.74
C MET A 363 10.90 6.52 2.57
N TRP A 364 10.35 5.41 2.07
CA TRP A 364 10.38 4.12 2.76
C TRP A 364 11.45 3.17 2.22
N ALA A 365 11.68 3.19 0.91
CA ALA A 365 12.57 2.24 0.22
C ALA A 365 13.78 2.90 -0.44
N ASP A 366 14.05 4.17 -0.13
CA ASP A 366 15.24 4.88 -0.58
C ASP A 366 15.46 4.86 -2.12
N GLY A 367 14.36 4.77 -2.89
CA GLY A 367 14.31 4.87 -4.35
C GLY A 367 14.45 3.57 -5.14
N GLU A 368 13.98 2.44 -4.63
CA GLU A 368 14.04 1.15 -5.35
C GLU A 368 13.31 1.16 -6.70
N GLN A 369 12.13 1.77 -6.80
CA GLN A 369 11.35 1.87 -8.04
C GLN A 369 11.96 2.89 -8.99
N LEU A 370 12.52 4.00 -8.48
CA LEU A 370 13.34 4.90 -9.29
C LEU A 370 14.53 4.15 -9.91
N ALA A 371 15.25 3.35 -9.13
CA ALA A 371 16.33 2.51 -9.63
C ALA A 371 15.84 1.48 -10.65
N GLN A 372 14.69 0.85 -10.41
CA GLN A 372 14.04 -0.09 -11.33
C GLN A 372 13.75 0.58 -12.69
N MET A 373 13.12 1.75 -12.69
CA MET A 373 12.84 2.54 -13.90
C MET A 373 14.13 2.90 -14.64
N MET A 374 15.14 3.40 -13.94
CA MET A 374 16.43 3.74 -14.54
C MET A 374 17.11 2.53 -15.18
N TYR A 375 17.06 1.36 -14.54
CA TYR A 375 17.64 0.14 -15.10
C TYR A 375 16.83 -0.40 -16.28
N LEU A 376 15.50 -0.32 -16.27
CA LEU A 376 14.65 -0.73 -17.40
C LEU A 376 15.01 0.01 -18.70
N ILE A 377 15.24 1.32 -18.61
CA ILE A 377 15.69 2.15 -19.75
C ILE A 377 17.21 2.02 -20.03
N GLY A 378 17.95 1.27 -19.20
CA GLY A 378 19.38 1.01 -19.38
C GLY A 378 20.29 2.17 -18.95
N THR A 379 19.98 2.80 -17.82
CA THR A 379 20.80 3.84 -17.20
C THR A 379 21.15 3.48 -15.75
N LYS A 380 22.33 3.90 -15.29
CA LYS A 380 22.83 3.66 -13.94
C LYS A 380 23.13 4.99 -13.23
N PRO A 381 22.61 5.25 -12.01
CA PRO A 381 22.96 6.43 -11.25
C PRO A 381 24.46 6.53 -10.95
N ILE A 382 24.97 7.76 -10.82
CA ILE A 382 26.35 8.05 -10.41
C ILE A 382 26.31 8.77 -9.06
N TRP A 383 26.96 8.17 -8.06
CA TRP A 383 27.04 8.73 -6.70
C TRP A 383 28.36 9.47 -6.48
N LYS A 384 28.28 10.66 -5.87
CA LYS A 384 29.43 11.42 -5.36
C LYS A 384 29.10 11.88 -3.93
N SER A 385 29.96 11.51 -2.98
CA SER A 385 29.78 11.85 -1.56
C SER A 385 28.38 11.50 -1.02
N GLY A 386 27.85 10.31 -1.37
CA GLY A 386 26.54 9.84 -0.93
C GLY A 386 25.33 10.47 -1.65
N ARG A 387 25.54 11.43 -2.56
CA ARG A 387 24.48 12.07 -3.36
C ARG A 387 24.52 11.63 -4.81
N VAL A 388 23.36 11.54 -5.44
CA VAL A 388 23.22 11.28 -6.87
C VAL A 388 23.60 12.53 -7.64
N SER A 389 24.61 12.40 -8.50
CA SER A 389 25.21 13.48 -9.28
C SER A 389 24.83 13.46 -10.76
N GLY A 390 24.16 12.39 -11.20
CA GLY A 390 23.76 12.15 -12.57
C GLY A 390 23.59 10.66 -12.84
N TYR A 391 23.67 10.26 -14.10
CA TYR A 391 23.59 8.87 -14.53
C TYR A 391 24.58 8.59 -15.67
N ARG A 392 24.85 7.30 -15.90
CA ARG A 392 25.57 6.79 -17.07
C ARG A 392 24.62 5.91 -17.88
N ILE A 393 24.58 6.11 -19.18
CA ILE A 393 23.88 5.20 -20.10
C ILE A 393 24.72 3.92 -20.25
N MET A 394 24.10 2.77 -20.01
CA MET A 394 24.72 1.45 -20.20
C MET A 394 24.68 1.10 -21.69
N SER A 395 25.70 0.41 -22.21
CA SER A 395 25.64 -0.10 -23.59
C SER A 395 24.63 -1.25 -23.70
N LEU A 396 24.11 -1.52 -24.90
CA LEU A 396 23.23 -2.67 -25.13
C LEU A 396 23.91 -4.01 -24.77
N GLU A 397 25.23 -4.12 -24.95
CA GLU A 397 26.02 -5.27 -24.54
C GLU A 397 26.06 -5.44 -23.00
N GLU A 398 26.24 -4.34 -22.25
CA GLU A 398 26.19 -4.36 -20.79
C GLU A 398 24.78 -4.67 -20.27
N LEU A 399 23.74 -4.18 -20.98
CA LEU A 399 22.35 -4.37 -20.62
C LEU A 399 21.83 -5.79 -20.93
N GLY A 400 22.33 -6.41 -22.01
CA GLY A 400 21.98 -7.77 -22.43
C GLY A 400 20.56 -7.96 -22.98
N ARG A 401 19.83 -6.86 -23.21
CA ARG A 401 18.43 -6.84 -23.70
C ARG A 401 18.08 -5.49 -24.34
N PRO A 402 16.95 -5.40 -25.06
CA PRO A 402 16.36 -4.11 -25.43
C PRO A 402 16.09 -3.19 -24.23
N ARG A 403 16.10 -1.89 -24.49
CA ARG A 403 15.64 -0.86 -23.54
C ARG A 403 14.12 -0.83 -23.52
N ILE A 404 13.55 -0.96 -22.33
CA ILE A 404 12.10 -1.01 -22.12
C ILE A 404 11.58 0.41 -21.94
N ASP A 405 10.52 0.79 -22.66
CA ASP A 405 9.87 2.09 -22.50
C ASP A 405 9.08 2.15 -21.19
N LEU A 406 8.78 3.36 -20.73
CA LEU A 406 8.12 3.60 -19.45
C LEU A 406 6.94 4.56 -19.62
N THR A 407 5.84 4.28 -18.93
CA THR A 407 4.76 5.25 -18.72
C THR A 407 4.58 5.48 -17.23
N VAL A 408 5.10 6.59 -16.71
CA VAL A 408 5.16 6.84 -15.26
C VAL A 408 4.01 7.75 -14.84
N ARG A 409 3.16 7.27 -13.95
CA ARG A 409 2.22 8.12 -13.21
C ARG A 409 2.81 8.44 -11.83
N ALA A 410 3.40 9.62 -11.68
CA ALA A 410 3.93 10.11 -10.40
C ALA A 410 2.84 10.69 -9.50
N SER A 411 2.83 10.39 -8.19
CA SER A 411 1.91 11.02 -7.22
C SER A 411 2.13 12.53 -7.11
N GLY A 412 1.09 13.30 -6.74
CA GLY A 412 1.23 14.74 -6.49
C GLY A 412 2.23 15.03 -5.37
N ILE A 413 2.35 14.12 -4.40
CA ILE A 413 3.35 14.20 -3.33
C ILE A 413 4.76 13.98 -3.89
N THR A 414 4.95 13.00 -4.79
CA THR A 414 6.23 12.78 -5.48
C THR A 414 6.63 14.03 -6.28
N ARG A 415 5.69 14.61 -7.03
CA ARG A 415 5.87 15.87 -7.77
C ARG A 415 6.37 17.00 -6.87
N ASP A 416 5.73 17.17 -5.71
CA ASP A 416 5.99 18.32 -4.84
C ASP A 416 7.22 18.13 -3.94
N CYS A 417 7.52 16.90 -3.55
CA CYS A 417 8.60 16.61 -2.61
C CYS A 417 9.91 16.22 -3.28
N PHE A 418 9.86 15.64 -4.49
CA PHE A 418 10.99 14.98 -5.14
C PHE A 418 11.10 15.31 -6.63
N PHE A 419 10.85 16.57 -6.98
CA PHE A 419 10.91 17.02 -8.37
C PHE A 419 12.28 16.79 -9.02
N ASN A 420 13.37 16.88 -8.25
CA ASN A 420 14.72 16.56 -8.73
C ASN A 420 14.86 15.10 -9.22
N CYS A 421 14.14 14.16 -8.60
CA CYS A 421 14.11 12.77 -9.05
C CYS A 421 13.32 12.61 -10.36
N ILE A 422 12.22 13.37 -10.52
CA ILE A 422 11.47 13.45 -11.77
C ILE A 422 12.35 14.03 -12.89
N GLU A 423 13.08 15.12 -12.63
CA GLU A 423 13.98 15.71 -13.60
C GLU A 423 15.12 14.76 -14.00
N LEU A 424 15.66 13.99 -13.06
CA LEU A 424 16.70 13.00 -13.32
C LEU A 424 16.20 11.90 -14.27
N LEU A 425 15.01 11.35 -14.01
CA LEU A 425 14.42 10.29 -14.82
C LEU A 425 14.01 10.81 -16.21
N ASP A 426 13.39 11.99 -16.28
CA ASP A 426 13.01 12.62 -17.56
C ASP A 426 14.22 12.88 -18.46
N GLN A 427 15.33 13.37 -17.89
CA GLN A 427 16.58 13.56 -18.64
C GLN A 427 17.10 12.23 -19.20
N ALA A 428 17.14 11.19 -18.36
CA ALA A 428 17.58 9.87 -18.79
C ALA A 428 16.70 9.29 -19.91
N VAL A 429 15.37 9.40 -19.78
CA VAL A 429 14.39 8.98 -20.79
C VAL A 429 14.63 9.69 -22.12
N LYS A 430 14.74 11.03 -22.10
CA LYS A 430 14.94 11.84 -23.31
C LYS A 430 16.27 11.53 -24.00
N GLU A 431 17.36 11.43 -23.25
CA GLU A 431 18.67 11.12 -23.82
C GLU A 431 18.68 9.71 -24.42
N VAL A 432 18.13 8.71 -23.71
CA VAL A 432 18.03 7.34 -24.20
C VAL A 432 17.18 7.22 -25.46
N ALA A 433 16.07 7.95 -25.55
CA ALA A 433 15.20 7.94 -26.72
C ALA A 433 15.90 8.49 -27.99
N THR A 434 16.92 9.33 -27.84
CA THR A 434 17.67 9.94 -28.96
C THR A 434 18.90 9.15 -29.41
N LEU A 435 19.23 8.03 -28.74
CA LEU A 435 20.40 7.22 -29.10
C LEU A 435 20.28 6.65 -30.51
N ASP A 436 21.43 6.53 -31.20
CA ASP A 436 21.51 5.88 -32.50
C ASP A 436 21.50 4.34 -32.36
N GLU A 437 20.38 3.82 -31.87
CA GLU A 437 20.13 2.38 -31.72
C GLU A 437 18.94 1.95 -32.61
N PRO A 438 18.87 0.67 -33.03
CA PRO A 438 17.70 0.13 -33.73
C PRO A 438 16.45 0.18 -32.84
N SER A 439 15.28 0.47 -33.43
CA SER A 439 14.01 0.55 -32.68
C SER A 439 13.62 -0.75 -31.96
N GLU A 440 13.99 -1.90 -32.50
CA GLU A 440 13.77 -3.22 -31.86
C GLU A 440 14.68 -3.46 -30.63
N GLN A 441 15.68 -2.60 -30.40
CA GLN A 441 16.57 -2.64 -29.24
C GLN A 441 16.34 -1.46 -28.30
N ASN A 442 15.51 -0.49 -28.69
CA ASN A 442 15.23 0.71 -27.93
C ASN A 442 13.76 1.11 -28.12
N PHE A 443 12.90 0.61 -27.23
CA PHE A 443 11.47 0.86 -27.31
C PHE A 443 11.11 2.32 -26.99
N LEU A 444 11.93 3.05 -26.21
CA LEU A 444 11.76 4.49 -26.03
C LEU A 444 11.85 5.23 -27.37
N LYS A 445 12.85 4.88 -28.19
CA LYS A 445 12.99 5.43 -29.55
C LYS A 445 11.87 4.97 -30.46
N LYS A 446 11.47 3.69 -30.40
CA LYS A 446 10.36 3.12 -31.19
C LYS A 446 9.05 3.88 -30.98
N HIS A 447 8.74 4.28 -29.75
CA HIS A 447 7.48 4.94 -29.41
C HIS A 447 7.54 6.48 -29.43
N SER A 448 8.73 7.06 -29.53
CA SER A 448 8.90 8.51 -29.63
C SER A 448 8.72 8.98 -31.09
N ASN A 449 7.90 10.01 -31.32
CA ASN A 449 7.89 10.74 -32.60
C ASN A 449 8.78 11.98 -32.47
N GLU A 450 9.30 12.48 -33.60
CA GLU A 450 10.08 13.72 -33.79
C GLU A 450 10.00 14.74 -32.62
N GLY A 451 10.76 14.50 -31.54
CA GLY A 451 10.97 15.44 -30.43
C GLY A 451 10.07 15.31 -29.19
N GLU A 452 9.05 14.46 -29.16
CA GLU A 452 8.13 14.35 -28.00
C GLU A 452 8.31 13.04 -27.22
N ALA A 453 9.01 13.13 -26.09
CA ALA A 453 9.39 12.01 -25.23
C ALA A 453 8.86 12.13 -23.79
N ASN A 454 7.70 12.76 -23.60
CA ASN A 454 7.09 12.86 -22.28
C ASN A 454 6.63 11.47 -21.81
N ARG A 455 7.21 10.98 -20.71
CA ARG A 455 6.86 9.68 -20.08
C ARG A 455 6.38 9.81 -18.65
N ILE A 456 6.50 10.99 -18.03
CA ILE A 456 6.15 11.20 -16.63
C ILE A 456 4.94 12.12 -16.54
N PHE A 457 3.86 11.61 -15.97
CA PHE A 457 2.57 12.27 -15.85
C PHE A 457 2.12 12.31 -14.38
N ALA A 458 1.36 13.32 -13.99
CA ALA A 458 0.75 13.41 -12.65
C ALA A 458 -0.55 14.22 -12.69
N SER A 459 -1.12 14.48 -11.50
CA SER A 459 -2.24 15.42 -11.36
C SER A 459 -1.83 16.84 -11.79
N ARG A 460 -2.82 17.66 -12.15
CA ARG A 460 -2.64 19.09 -12.44
C ARG A 460 -1.81 19.79 -11.35
N PRO A 461 -0.95 20.77 -11.71
CA PRO A 461 -0.22 21.56 -10.72
C PRO A 461 -1.13 22.12 -9.64
N GLY A 462 -0.72 21.95 -8.39
CA GLY A 462 -1.45 22.46 -7.23
C GLY A 462 -2.69 21.68 -6.82
N THR A 463 -3.02 20.57 -7.49
CA THR A 463 -4.07 19.63 -7.11
C THR A 463 -3.48 18.24 -6.78
N TYR A 464 -4.27 17.41 -6.10
CA TYR A 464 -3.92 16.05 -5.69
C TYR A 464 -5.08 15.09 -5.98
N GLY A 465 -4.75 13.80 -6.16
CA GLY A 465 -5.74 12.74 -6.44
C GLY A 465 -5.65 12.20 -7.86
N ASN A 466 -6.64 11.39 -8.22
CA ASN A 466 -6.72 10.68 -9.50
C ASN A 466 -8.12 10.71 -10.14
N GLY A 467 -9.14 11.22 -9.45
CA GLY A 467 -10.53 11.27 -9.91
C GLY A 467 -11.28 9.94 -9.80
N VAL A 468 -10.63 8.82 -10.15
CA VAL A 468 -11.26 7.48 -10.18
C VAL A 468 -11.80 7.07 -8.81
N ASN A 469 -11.05 7.30 -7.74
CA ASN A 469 -11.51 6.98 -6.38
C ASN A 469 -12.81 7.74 -6.03
N LEU A 470 -12.93 9.01 -6.46
CA LEU A 470 -14.13 9.81 -6.24
C LEU A 470 -15.31 9.26 -7.05
N ALA A 471 -15.08 8.84 -8.30
CA ALA A 471 -16.11 8.24 -9.14
C ALA A 471 -16.65 6.94 -8.52
N VAL A 472 -15.74 6.07 -8.07
CA VAL A 472 -16.07 4.79 -7.43
C VAL A 472 -16.88 5.01 -6.14
N TYR A 473 -16.39 5.86 -5.23
CA TYR A 473 -17.07 6.07 -3.94
C TYR A 473 -18.40 6.81 -4.08
N ALA A 474 -18.53 7.68 -5.08
CA ALA A 474 -19.80 8.33 -5.37
C ALA A 474 -20.75 7.47 -6.22
N SER A 475 -20.36 6.23 -6.58
CA SER A 475 -21.11 5.37 -7.51
C SER A 475 -21.44 6.04 -8.84
N ALA A 476 -20.60 6.99 -9.24
CA ALA A 476 -20.83 7.97 -10.29
C ALA A 476 -20.26 7.55 -11.65
N TRP A 477 -20.51 6.31 -12.02
CA TRP A 477 -20.01 5.69 -13.24
C TRP A 477 -20.97 4.59 -13.66
N LYS A 478 -21.08 4.32 -14.96
CA LYS A 478 -21.93 3.27 -15.54
C LYS A 478 -21.08 2.18 -16.18
N GLU A 479 -20.05 2.58 -16.93
CA GLU A 479 -19.19 1.69 -17.67
C GLU A 479 -17.71 1.94 -17.32
N GLU A 480 -16.84 0.97 -17.60
CA GLU A 480 -15.40 1.08 -17.34
C GLU A 480 -14.75 2.28 -18.05
N LYS A 481 -15.28 2.61 -19.24
CA LYS A 481 -14.87 3.79 -19.99
C LYS A 481 -15.04 5.10 -19.21
N ASP A 482 -16.07 5.22 -18.38
CA ASP A 482 -16.27 6.44 -17.57
C ASP A 482 -15.10 6.63 -16.59
N LEU A 483 -14.60 5.53 -16.00
CA LEU A 483 -13.44 5.56 -15.09
C LEU A 483 -12.15 5.90 -15.85
N THR A 484 -12.00 5.37 -17.07
CA THR A 484 -10.88 5.70 -17.96
C THR A 484 -10.88 7.18 -18.33
N ASP A 485 -12.02 7.74 -18.74
CA ASP A 485 -12.14 9.16 -19.11
C ASP A 485 -11.81 10.07 -17.91
N VAL A 486 -12.31 9.74 -16.71
CA VAL A 486 -11.96 10.45 -15.47
C VAL A 486 -10.47 10.34 -15.18
N PHE A 487 -9.87 9.15 -15.30
CA PHE A 487 -8.45 8.95 -15.08
C PHE A 487 -7.61 9.82 -16.02
N ILE A 488 -7.89 9.78 -17.32
CA ILE A 488 -7.12 10.55 -18.31
C ILE A 488 -7.25 12.05 -18.01
N HIS A 489 -8.47 12.54 -17.74
CA HIS A 489 -8.69 13.95 -17.43
C HIS A 489 -7.89 14.45 -16.23
N TRP A 490 -7.85 13.65 -15.15
CA TRP A 490 -7.14 14.04 -13.93
C TRP A 490 -5.61 13.92 -14.02
N ASN A 491 -5.11 13.05 -14.89
CA ASN A 491 -3.71 12.62 -14.85
C ASN A 491 -2.90 12.98 -16.11
N SER A 492 -3.47 13.70 -17.08
CA SER A 492 -2.83 14.09 -18.35
C SER A 492 -1.94 15.33 -18.27
N TYR A 493 -1.11 15.46 -17.21
CA TYR A 493 -0.19 16.58 -17.07
C TYR A 493 1.24 16.08 -17.02
N ALA A 494 2.06 16.47 -18.00
CA ALA A 494 3.45 16.05 -18.12
C ALA A 494 4.37 16.83 -17.16
N TYR A 495 5.39 16.15 -16.66
CA TYR A 495 6.40 16.71 -15.76
C TYR A 495 7.80 16.24 -16.16
N GLY A 496 8.79 17.10 -15.96
CA GLY A 496 10.18 16.83 -16.34
C GLY A 496 11.06 18.07 -16.25
N LYS A 497 12.29 17.98 -16.73
CA LYS A 497 13.20 19.13 -16.75
C LYS A 497 12.64 20.21 -17.68
N GLY A 498 12.33 21.38 -17.13
CA GLY A 498 11.71 22.48 -17.88
C GLY A 498 10.23 22.28 -18.22
N VAL A 499 9.58 21.21 -17.72
CA VAL A 499 8.16 20.91 -17.93
C VAL A 499 7.48 20.74 -16.57
N PHE A 500 6.54 21.61 -16.23
CA PHE A 500 5.85 21.57 -14.93
C PHE A 500 4.34 21.59 -15.12
N GLY A 501 3.78 20.39 -15.32
CA GLY A 501 2.35 20.18 -15.48
C GLY A 501 1.78 20.76 -16.77
N GLN A 502 2.49 20.55 -17.87
CA GLN A 502 1.98 20.85 -19.20
C GLN A 502 0.84 19.89 -19.51
N GLU A 503 -0.32 20.41 -19.90
CA GLU A 503 -1.43 19.57 -20.37
C GLU A 503 -0.97 18.74 -21.59
N SER A 504 -1.16 17.43 -21.53
CA SER A 504 -0.53 16.46 -22.44
C SER A 504 -1.44 15.25 -22.67
N HIS A 505 -2.73 15.52 -22.90
CA HIS A 505 -3.76 14.48 -23.08
C HIS A 505 -3.43 13.52 -24.22
N GLU A 506 -3.11 14.06 -25.41
CA GLU A 506 -2.75 13.24 -26.58
C GLU A 506 -1.50 12.39 -26.33
N SER A 507 -0.50 12.96 -25.64
CA SER A 507 0.73 12.24 -25.30
C SER A 507 0.44 11.09 -24.33
N LEU A 508 -0.36 11.29 -23.28
CA LEU A 508 -0.70 10.22 -22.34
C LEU A 508 -1.48 9.12 -23.05
N VAL A 509 -2.52 9.46 -23.82
CA VAL A 509 -3.32 8.49 -24.57
C VAL A 509 -2.45 7.68 -25.54
N LYS A 510 -1.52 8.33 -26.24
CA LYS A 510 -0.57 7.65 -27.12
C LYS A 510 0.33 6.68 -26.36
N GLN A 511 0.84 7.07 -25.19
CA GLN A 511 1.68 6.19 -24.37
C GLN A 511 0.89 4.97 -23.87
N LEU A 512 -0.31 5.17 -23.33
CA LEU A 512 -1.16 4.09 -22.80
C LEU A 512 -1.48 3.02 -23.84
N LYS A 513 -1.57 3.37 -25.13
CA LYS A 513 -1.76 2.40 -26.23
C LYS A 513 -0.62 1.41 -26.42
N SER A 514 0.58 1.74 -25.95
CA SER A 514 1.76 0.88 -26.07
C SER A 514 2.04 0.05 -24.81
N VAL A 515 1.27 0.27 -23.74
CA VAL A 515 1.51 -0.37 -22.43
C VAL A 515 1.19 -1.85 -22.49
N ASP A 516 2.18 -2.67 -22.17
CA ASP A 516 2.07 -4.13 -22.13
C ASP A 516 1.72 -4.65 -20.74
N LEU A 517 2.18 -3.95 -19.70
CA LEU A 517 1.89 -4.29 -18.32
C LEU A 517 1.91 -3.05 -17.42
N THR A 518 1.17 -3.13 -16.33
CA THR A 518 1.24 -2.15 -15.24
C THR A 518 1.98 -2.72 -14.04
N PHE A 519 2.60 -1.84 -13.26
CA PHE A 519 3.43 -2.23 -12.13
C PHE A 519 3.29 -1.27 -10.94
N ASN A 520 3.23 -1.87 -9.75
CA ASN A 520 3.45 -1.21 -8.47
C ASN A 520 4.15 -2.18 -7.51
N LYS A 521 4.52 -1.76 -6.30
CA LYS A 521 5.17 -2.63 -5.32
C LYS A 521 4.77 -2.36 -3.89
N THR A 522 4.95 -3.37 -3.03
CA THR A 522 4.99 -3.22 -1.58
C THR A 522 6.41 -3.36 -1.04
N VAL A 523 6.67 -2.63 0.02
CA VAL A 523 7.95 -2.57 0.72
C VAL A 523 7.80 -2.99 2.18
N THR A 524 6.58 -3.16 2.66
CA THR A 524 6.29 -3.25 4.09
C THR A 524 4.95 -3.95 4.31
N ASP A 525 4.70 -4.42 5.54
CA ASP A 525 3.45 -5.08 5.92
C ASP A 525 2.50 -4.17 6.72
N GLU A 526 2.97 -3.01 7.15
CA GLU A 526 2.23 -1.94 7.81
C GLU A 526 1.21 -1.32 6.84
N TYR A 527 1.61 -1.21 5.58
CA TYR A 527 0.83 -0.64 4.48
C TYR A 527 0.65 -1.69 3.39
N ASP A 528 -0.54 -1.72 2.80
CA ASP A 528 -0.90 -2.64 1.73
C ASP A 528 -1.82 -1.96 0.71
N LEU A 529 -2.13 -2.65 -0.39
CA LEU A 529 -2.97 -2.13 -1.46
C LEU A 529 -4.43 -1.88 -1.05
N LEU A 530 -4.87 -2.41 0.11
CA LEU A 530 -6.16 -2.12 0.73
C LEU A 530 -6.02 -1.07 1.83
N GLY A 531 -4.84 -0.49 2.05
CA GLY A 531 -4.56 0.53 3.06
C GLY A 531 -4.93 1.96 2.64
N CYS A 532 -5.00 2.24 1.34
CA CYS A 532 -5.35 3.57 0.82
C CYS A 532 -6.12 3.49 -0.52
N CYS A 533 -7.08 4.41 -0.72
CA CYS A 533 -7.83 4.49 -1.97
C CYS A 533 -6.98 4.95 -3.18
N CYS A 534 -5.83 5.57 -2.92
CA CYS A 534 -4.92 6.03 -3.96
C CYS A 534 -4.37 4.87 -4.81
N TYR A 535 -4.31 3.66 -4.26
CA TYR A 535 -3.82 2.48 -4.98
C TYR A 535 -4.76 2.06 -6.11
N PHE A 536 -6.00 1.64 -5.81
CA PHE A 536 -6.96 1.28 -6.86
C PHE A 536 -7.31 2.49 -7.75
N GLY A 537 -7.42 3.69 -7.17
CA GLY A 537 -7.75 4.89 -7.95
C GLY A 537 -6.66 5.29 -8.95
N THR A 538 -5.39 5.02 -8.65
CA THR A 538 -4.28 5.41 -9.54
C THR A 538 -3.72 4.24 -10.32
N HIS A 539 -3.32 3.15 -9.64
CA HIS A 539 -2.81 1.95 -10.31
C HIS A 539 -3.94 1.20 -11.01
N GLY A 540 -5.06 0.95 -10.33
CA GLY A 540 -6.24 0.34 -10.98
C GLY A 540 -6.77 1.22 -12.13
N GLY A 541 -6.90 2.53 -11.91
CA GLY A 541 -7.27 3.48 -12.97
C GLY A 541 -6.31 3.49 -14.17
N LEU A 542 -4.99 3.40 -13.91
CA LEU A 542 -3.96 3.28 -14.95
C LEU A 542 -4.10 1.97 -15.73
N THR A 543 -4.37 0.86 -15.04
CA THR A 543 -4.59 -0.46 -15.64
C THR A 543 -5.84 -0.45 -16.52
N SER A 544 -6.96 0.06 -16.02
CA SER A 544 -8.20 0.17 -16.81
C SER A 544 -7.99 1.02 -18.05
N ALA A 545 -7.37 2.20 -17.91
CA ALA A 545 -7.10 3.09 -19.03
C ALA A 545 -6.16 2.48 -20.07
N ALA A 546 -5.14 1.73 -19.64
CA ALA A 546 -4.25 1.01 -20.54
C ALA A 546 -4.99 -0.11 -21.29
N LYS A 547 -5.76 -0.96 -20.59
CA LYS A 547 -6.56 -2.05 -21.17
C LYS A 547 -7.56 -1.52 -22.21
N GLU A 548 -8.30 -0.47 -21.87
CA GLU A 548 -9.32 0.14 -22.75
C GLU A 548 -8.69 0.78 -24.00
N LEU A 549 -7.60 1.54 -23.84
CA LEU A 549 -7.01 2.29 -24.96
C LEU A 549 -6.15 1.43 -25.88
N SER A 550 -5.43 0.45 -25.35
CA SER A 550 -4.56 -0.43 -26.14
C SER A 550 -5.37 -1.45 -26.95
N GLY A 551 -6.55 -1.85 -26.44
CA GLY A 551 -7.40 -2.86 -27.06
C GLY A 551 -6.83 -4.28 -26.98
N HIS A 552 -5.79 -4.50 -26.18
CA HIS A 552 -5.23 -5.81 -25.89
C HIS A 552 -5.12 -6.04 -24.37
N GLU A 553 -4.83 -7.29 -23.99
CA GLU A 553 -4.64 -7.63 -22.59
C GLU A 553 -3.41 -6.89 -22.01
N VAL A 554 -3.57 -6.34 -20.81
CA VAL A 554 -2.49 -5.66 -20.06
C VAL A 554 -2.37 -6.34 -18.71
N SER A 555 -1.24 -7.00 -18.47
CA SER A 555 -0.98 -7.69 -17.20
C SER A 555 -0.77 -6.69 -16.07
N SER A 556 -1.24 -7.01 -14.86
CA SER A 556 -1.01 -6.19 -13.66
C SER A 556 -0.10 -6.94 -12.70
N PHE A 557 1.13 -6.43 -12.53
CA PHE A 557 2.11 -7.04 -11.63
C PHE A 557 2.36 -6.19 -10.39
N TYR A 558 2.73 -6.88 -9.32
CA TYR A 558 3.06 -6.32 -8.04
C TYR A 558 4.43 -6.82 -7.57
N GLY A 559 5.34 -5.92 -7.24
CA GLY A 559 6.62 -6.27 -6.63
C GLY A 559 6.51 -6.43 -5.12
N ASP A 560 7.21 -7.41 -4.56
CA ASP A 560 7.39 -7.55 -3.12
C ASP A 560 8.88 -7.39 -2.76
N THR A 561 9.14 -6.44 -1.88
CA THR A 561 10.47 -6.11 -1.36
C THR A 561 10.48 -6.03 0.17
N ARG A 562 9.45 -6.54 0.84
CA ARG A 562 9.38 -6.59 2.32
C ARG A 562 10.62 -7.28 2.88
N ASP A 563 10.95 -8.42 2.30
CA ASP A 563 12.20 -9.14 2.51
C ASP A 563 13.18 -8.80 1.37
N ARG A 564 14.35 -8.25 1.72
CA ARG A 564 15.38 -7.84 0.76
C ARG A 564 16.12 -9.03 0.14
N ASP A 565 16.20 -10.13 0.87
CA ASP A 565 16.80 -11.36 0.38
C ASP A 565 15.83 -12.09 -0.55
N ARG A 566 14.52 -11.97 -0.28
CA ARG A 566 13.43 -12.57 -1.05
C ARG A 566 12.58 -11.54 -1.81
N VAL A 567 13.21 -10.85 -2.76
CA VAL A 567 12.49 -10.00 -3.75
C VAL A 567 11.73 -10.87 -4.75
N GLU A 568 10.44 -10.59 -4.93
CA GLU A 568 9.54 -11.36 -5.80
C GLU A 568 8.62 -10.47 -6.65
N ILE A 569 8.13 -11.02 -7.76
CA ILE A 569 7.07 -10.42 -8.59
C ILE A 569 5.87 -11.37 -8.58
N ARG A 570 4.70 -10.83 -8.26
CA ARG A 570 3.40 -11.52 -8.24
C ARG A 570 2.40 -10.81 -9.13
N THR A 571 1.27 -11.45 -9.40
CA THR A 571 0.13 -10.75 -10.02
C THR A 571 -0.55 -9.84 -8.99
N LEU A 572 -1.27 -8.83 -9.44
CA LEU A 572 -2.10 -8.03 -8.55
C LEU A 572 -3.14 -8.90 -7.82
N ALA A 573 -3.77 -9.84 -8.52
CA ALA A 573 -4.70 -10.80 -7.93
C ALA A 573 -4.07 -11.58 -6.77
N ASP A 574 -2.85 -12.11 -6.94
CA ASP A 574 -2.14 -12.82 -5.87
C ASP A 574 -1.89 -11.94 -4.64
N GLU A 575 -1.56 -10.65 -4.84
CA GLU A 575 -1.36 -9.74 -3.72
C GLU A 575 -2.68 -9.39 -3.02
N VAL A 576 -3.78 -9.22 -3.77
CA VAL A 576 -5.12 -9.02 -3.19
C VAL A 576 -5.48 -10.23 -2.32
N ARG A 577 -5.33 -11.46 -2.85
CA ARG A 577 -5.59 -12.70 -2.09
C ARG A 577 -4.76 -12.78 -0.82
N ARG A 578 -3.45 -12.48 -0.90
CA ARG A 578 -2.57 -12.47 0.27
C ARG A 578 -3.04 -11.47 1.32
N VAL A 579 -3.29 -10.22 0.93
CA VAL A 579 -3.67 -9.16 1.88
C VAL A 579 -5.05 -9.44 2.50
N VAL A 580 -5.98 -9.98 1.72
CA VAL A 580 -7.30 -10.39 2.22
C VAL A 580 -7.18 -11.51 3.25
N ARG A 581 -6.45 -12.60 2.95
CA ARG A 581 -6.28 -13.72 3.89
C ARG A 581 -5.45 -13.35 5.12
N THR A 582 -4.39 -12.58 4.96
CA THR A 582 -3.49 -12.26 6.07
C THR A 582 -4.05 -11.17 6.96
N LYS A 583 -4.89 -10.26 6.44
CA LYS A 583 -5.46 -9.12 7.20
C LYS A 583 -6.98 -9.11 7.17
N LEU A 584 -7.61 -8.70 6.07
CA LEU A 584 -9.04 -8.36 6.06
C LEU A 584 -9.92 -9.48 6.61
N LEU A 585 -9.71 -10.73 6.20
CA LEU A 585 -10.46 -11.90 6.66
C LEU A 585 -9.75 -12.70 7.75
N ASN A 586 -8.61 -12.23 8.26
CA ASN A 586 -7.88 -12.90 9.31
C ASN A 586 -8.54 -12.63 10.67
N PRO A 587 -8.98 -13.65 11.42
CA PRO A 587 -9.59 -13.47 12.73
C PRO A 587 -8.72 -12.67 13.69
N LYS A 588 -7.40 -12.89 13.70
CA LYS A 588 -6.46 -12.17 14.59
C LYS A 588 -6.43 -10.68 14.28
N TRP A 589 -6.45 -10.30 12.99
CA TRP A 589 -6.51 -8.90 12.60
C TRP A 589 -7.87 -8.27 12.93
N ILE A 590 -8.97 -9.00 12.68
CA ILE A 590 -10.34 -8.56 13.01
C ILE A 590 -10.47 -8.31 14.52
N GLU A 591 -10.00 -9.23 15.36
CA GLU A 591 -10.00 -9.06 16.82
C GLU A 591 -9.14 -7.88 17.26
N GLY A 592 -7.98 -7.66 16.60
CA GLY A 592 -7.19 -6.46 16.80
C GLY A 592 -8.00 -5.18 16.52
N MET A 593 -8.72 -5.13 15.40
CA MET A 593 -9.57 -3.98 15.07
C MET A 593 -10.74 -3.80 16.06
N LYS A 594 -11.38 -4.89 16.50
CA LYS A 594 -12.51 -4.85 17.44
C LYS A 594 -12.17 -4.17 18.76
N GLN A 595 -10.92 -4.27 19.21
CA GLN A 595 -10.42 -3.57 20.42
C GLN A 595 -10.58 -2.04 20.33
N HIS A 596 -10.75 -1.48 19.12
CA HIS A 596 -10.84 -0.04 18.86
C HIS A 596 -12.24 0.44 18.43
N GLY A 597 -13.28 -0.36 18.69
CA GLY A 597 -14.69 0.05 18.58
C GLY A 597 -15.03 0.76 17.25
N TYR A 598 -15.53 1.99 17.33
CA TYR A 598 -15.97 2.79 16.17
C TYR A 598 -14.90 2.90 15.07
N LYS A 599 -13.65 3.15 15.46
CA LYS A 599 -12.55 3.34 14.50
C LYS A 599 -12.14 2.01 13.85
N GLY A 600 -12.13 0.92 14.62
CA GLY A 600 -11.92 -0.43 14.12
C GLY A 600 -12.94 -0.81 13.05
N ALA A 601 -14.23 -0.66 13.37
CA ALA A 601 -15.32 -0.91 12.43
C ALA A 601 -15.22 -0.04 11.16
N GLY A 602 -14.90 1.25 11.32
CA GLY A 602 -14.71 2.16 10.19
C GLY A 602 -13.55 1.77 9.27
N ASP A 603 -12.45 1.26 9.81
CA ASP A 603 -11.30 0.83 9.00
C ASP A 603 -11.55 -0.50 8.28
N ILE A 604 -12.29 -1.43 8.89
CA ILE A 604 -12.77 -2.64 8.21
C ILE A 604 -13.61 -2.23 6.99
N SER A 605 -14.61 -1.38 7.19
CA SER A 605 -15.49 -0.90 6.10
C SER A 605 -14.71 -0.22 4.96
N LYS A 606 -13.73 0.63 5.30
CA LYS A 606 -12.83 1.23 4.29
C LYS A 606 -12.04 0.19 3.49
N ARG A 607 -11.53 -0.87 4.12
CA ARG A 607 -10.81 -1.94 3.42
C ARG A 607 -11.74 -2.71 2.48
N VAL A 608 -12.96 -3.03 2.90
CA VAL A 608 -13.98 -3.64 2.03
C VAL A 608 -14.29 -2.74 0.82
N GLY A 609 -14.50 -1.44 1.04
CA GLY A 609 -14.71 -0.49 -0.05
C GLY A 609 -13.53 -0.39 -1.03
N ARG A 610 -12.30 -0.70 -0.58
CA ARG A 610 -11.11 -0.75 -1.44
C ARG A 610 -10.99 -2.06 -2.21
N VAL A 611 -11.47 -3.18 -1.67
CA VAL A 611 -11.65 -4.43 -2.45
C VAL A 611 -12.61 -4.19 -3.60
N TYR A 612 -13.76 -3.56 -3.32
CA TYR A 612 -14.70 -3.12 -4.35
C TYR A 612 -14.05 -2.18 -5.39
N GLY A 613 -13.23 -1.21 -4.94
CA GLY A 613 -12.54 -0.29 -5.85
C GLY A 613 -11.51 -0.97 -6.76
N TRP A 614 -10.80 -1.99 -6.27
CA TRP A 614 -9.92 -2.81 -7.09
C TRP A 614 -10.71 -3.58 -8.14
N GLU A 615 -11.80 -4.24 -7.74
CA GLU A 615 -12.62 -4.99 -8.69
C GLU A 615 -13.22 -4.09 -9.78
N ALA A 616 -13.74 -2.92 -9.39
CA ALA A 616 -14.27 -1.93 -10.32
C ALA A 616 -13.25 -1.41 -11.33
N THR A 617 -11.95 -1.47 -11.03
CA THR A 617 -10.89 -0.89 -11.87
C THR A 617 -10.03 -1.93 -12.58
N THR A 618 -9.93 -3.17 -12.09
CA THR A 618 -9.03 -4.17 -12.68
C THR A 618 -9.71 -5.47 -13.07
N LYS A 619 -10.85 -5.82 -12.46
CA LYS A 619 -11.54 -7.13 -12.60
C LYS A 619 -10.63 -8.31 -12.24
N GLU A 620 -9.89 -8.15 -11.14
CA GLU A 620 -8.86 -9.10 -10.68
C GLU A 620 -9.07 -9.54 -9.23
N VAL A 621 -10.25 -9.29 -8.67
CA VAL A 621 -10.67 -9.76 -7.34
C VAL A 621 -11.57 -10.97 -7.52
N ASP A 622 -11.25 -12.08 -6.84
CA ASP A 622 -12.06 -13.30 -6.96
C ASP A 622 -13.43 -13.16 -6.26
N ASP A 623 -14.44 -13.83 -6.80
CA ASP A 623 -15.80 -13.83 -6.25
C ASP A 623 -15.86 -14.36 -4.80
N TRP A 624 -15.04 -15.36 -4.46
CA TRP A 624 -15.00 -15.94 -3.10
C TRP A 624 -14.63 -14.90 -2.04
N ILE A 625 -13.85 -13.88 -2.40
CA ILE A 625 -13.45 -12.80 -1.48
C ILE A 625 -14.68 -12.01 -1.05
N PHE A 626 -15.59 -11.71 -1.98
CA PHE A 626 -16.82 -10.98 -1.67
C PHE A 626 -17.80 -11.84 -0.87
N ASP A 627 -17.93 -13.13 -1.21
CA ASP A 627 -18.74 -14.07 -0.44
C ASP A 627 -18.26 -14.14 1.01
N ASP A 628 -16.95 -14.26 1.23
CA ASP A 628 -16.39 -14.36 2.56
C ASP A 628 -16.44 -13.03 3.32
N ILE A 629 -16.29 -11.88 2.66
CA ILE A 629 -16.56 -10.56 3.27
C ILE A 629 -18.00 -10.48 3.76
N ALA A 630 -18.97 -10.92 2.95
CA ALA A 630 -20.38 -10.92 3.34
C ALA A 630 -20.63 -11.85 4.54
N LYS A 631 -20.14 -13.09 4.47
CA LYS A 631 -20.24 -14.08 5.55
C LYS A 631 -19.61 -13.56 6.84
N THR A 632 -18.38 -13.08 6.77
CA THR A 632 -17.62 -12.66 7.95
C THR A 632 -18.16 -11.39 8.58
N PHE A 633 -18.51 -10.35 7.81
CA PHE A 633 -18.83 -9.05 8.43
C PHE A 633 -20.32 -8.74 8.55
N VAL A 634 -21.17 -9.39 7.75
CA VAL A 634 -22.60 -9.12 7.72
C VAL A 634 -23.42 -10.28 8.29
N LEU A 635 -23.10 -11.52 7.91
CA LEU A 635 -23.91 -12.69 8.27
C LEU A 635 -23.47 -13.34 9.59
N ASP A 636 -22.19 -13.25 9.94
CA ASP A 636 -21.67 -13.71 11.23
C ASP A 636 -22.27 -12.89 12.38
N GLU A 637 -22.87 -13.59 13.34
CA GLU A 637 -23.63 -12.96 14.42
C GLU A 637 -22.75 -12.10 15.34
N GLU A 638 -21.51 -12.52 15.60
CA GLU A 638 -20.59 -11.83 16.49
C GLU A 638 -20.12 -10.51 15.88
N ASN A 639 -19.62 -10.56 14.64
CA ASN A 639 -19.20 -9.37 13.91
C ASN A 639 -20.37 -8.41 13.69
N ARG A 640 -21.55 -8.93 13.34
CA ARG A 640 -22.77 -8.12 13.18
C ARG A 640 -23.11 -7.36 14.45
N LYS A 641 -23.07 -8.03 15.61
CA LYS A 641 -23.30 -7.39 16.91
C LYS A 641 -22.25 -6.32 17.21
N PHE A 642 -20.97 -6.60 16.94
CA PHE A 642 -19.90 -5.62 17.08
C PHE A 642 -20.17 -4.34 16.27
N PHE A 643 -20.55 -4.49 15.00
CA PHE A 643 -20.89 -3.35 14.14
C PHE A 643 -22.15 -2.60 14.61
N GLN A 644 -23.21 -3.33 14.97
CA GLN A 644 -24.43 -2.73 15.49
C GLN A 644 -24.17 -1.86 16.73
N GLU A 645 -23.33 -2.33 17.65
CA GLU A 645 -22.96 -1.61 18.87
C GLU A 645 -22.04 -0.42 18.57
N ASN A 646 -20.99 -0.62 17.77
CA ASN A 646 -19.89 0.35 17.64
C ASN A 646 -20.03 1.31 16.46
N ASN A 647 -20.49 0.85 15.29
CA ASN A 647 -20.58 1.66 14.08
C ASN A 647 -21.53 1.04 13.01
N PRO A 648 -22.86 1.20 13.14
CA PRO A 648 -23.82 0.62 12.19
C PRO A 648 -23.70 1.23 10.78
N TRP A 649 -23.25 2.48 10.66
CA TRP A 649 -23.00 3.12 9.36
C TRP A 649 -21.88 2.43 8.57
N ALA A 650 -20.84 1.95 9.24
CA ALA A 650 -19.78 1.19 8.60
C ALA A 650 -20.29 -0.14 8.03
N MET A 651 -21.26 -0.76 8.71
CA MET A 651 -21.88 -2.01 8.27
C MET A 651 -22.86 -1.80 7.11
N GLU A 652 -23.65 -0.72 7.15
CA GLU A 652 -24.48 -0.30 6.02
C GLU A 652 -23.63 -0.08 4.78
N GLU A 653 -22.50 0.64 4.91
CA GLU A 653 -21.58 0.86 3.79
C GLU A 653 -21.08 -0.46 3.19
N ILE A 654 -20.70 -1.42 4.04
CA ILE A 654 -20.26 -2.76 3.60
C ILE A 654 -21.39 -3.43 2.80
N GLY A 655 -22.60 -3.51 3.39
CA GLY A 655 -23.75 -4.14 2.74
C GLY A 655 -24.11 -3.47 1.41
N ARG A 656 -24.12 -2.14 1.38
CA ARG A 656 -24.43 -1.34 0.19
C ARG A 656 -23.40 -1.57 -0.92
N ARG A 657 -22.10 -1.59 -0.60
CA ARG A 657 -21.02 -1.85 -1.56
C ARG A 657 -21.08 -3.27 -2.12
N LEU A 658 -21.38 -4.27 -1.29
CA LEU A 658 -21.55 -5.65 -1.72
C LEU A 658 -22.74 -5.81 -2.67
N LEU A 659 -23.90 -5.24 -2.33
CA LEU A 659 -25.08 -5.25 -3.20
C LEU A 659 -24.81 -4.51 -4.52
N GLU A 660 -24.09 -3.39 -4.48
CA GLU A 660 -23.68 -2.67 -5.69
C GLU A 660 -22.72 -3.49 -6.56
N ALA A 661 -21.76 -4.21 -5.96
CA ALA A 661 -20.85 -5.10 -6.68
C ALA A 661 -21.63 -6.16 -7.46
N ASN A 662 -22.62 -6.79 -6.82
CA ASN A 662 -23.48 -7.78 -7.47
C ASN A 662 -24.32 -7.16 -8.60
N GLN A 663 -24.97 -6.02 -8.35
CA GLN A 663 -25.80 -5.33 -9.36
C GLN A 663 -25.01 -4.92 -10.60
N ARG A 664 -23.73 -4.55 -10.43
CA ARG A 664 -22.82 -4.17 -11.52
C ARG A 664 -22.17 -5.37 -12.21
N GLY A 665 -22.41 -6.60 -11.75
CA GLY A 665 -21.77 -7.81 -12.28
C GLY A 665 -20.28 -7.93 -11.94
N LEU A 666 -19.81 -7.16 -10.94
CA LEU A 666 -18.45 -7.22 -10.39
C LEU A 666 -18.29 -8.39 -9.40
N TRP A 667 -19.39 -8.87 -8.84
CA TRP A 667 -19.42 -10.01 -7.93
C TRP A 667 -20.54 -10.97 -8.31
N LYS A 668 -20.17 -12.19 -8.68
CA LYS A 668 -21.10 -13.30 -8.89
C LYS A 668 -21.30 -14.04 -7.58
N ALA A 669 -22.17 -13.47 -6.76
CA ALA A 669 -22.50 -14.01 -5.43
C ALA A 669 -23.09 -15.41 -5.50
N ASP A 670 -22.74 -16.23 -4.50
CA ASP A 670 -23.56 -17.37 -4.12
C ASP A 670 -24.98 -16.91 -3.79
N GLN A 671 -25.99 -17.62 -4.30
CA GLN A 671 -27.39 -17.19 -4.21
C GLN A 671 -27.88 -17.17 -2.76
N GLU A 672 -27.44 -18.11 -1.92
CA GLU A 672 -27.80 -18.15 -0.51
C GLU A 672 -27.18 -16.97 0.24
N VAL A 673 -25.91 -16.65 -0.05
CA VAL A 673 -25.20 -15.49 0.52
C VAL A 673 -25.90 -14.18 0.12
N LEU A 674 -26.29 -14.04 -1.14
CA LEU A 674 -26.95 -12.84 -1.64
C LEU A 674 -28.32 -12.61 -1.00
N ASP A 675 -29.12 -13.67 -0.83
CA ASP A 675 -30.45 -13.56 -0.24
C ASP A 675 -30.37 -13.28 1.27
N ALA A 676 -29.39 -13.87 1.96
CA ALA A 676 -29.09 -13.57 3.36
C ALA A 676 -28.59 -12.12 3.55
N LEU A 677 -27.74 -11.64 2.63
CA LEU A 677 -27.24 -10.26 2.63
C LEU A 677 -28.38 -9.25 2.47
N LYS A 678 -29.28 -9.45 1.50
CA LYS A 678 -30.47 -8.58 1.30
C LYS A 678 -31.35 -8.53 2.54
N SER A 679 -31.57 -9.68 3.17
CA SER A 679 -32.38 -9.78 4.39
C SER A 679 -31.73 -9.01 5.55
N SER A 680 -30.41 -9.20 5.74
CA SER A 680 -29.64 -8.52 6.79
C SER A 680 -29.56 -7.00 6.55
N TYR A 681 -29.52 -6.57 5.29
CA TYR A 681 -29.47 -5.14 4.94
C TYR A 681 -30.72 -4.38 5.41
N LEU A 682 -31.90 -5.00 5.33
CA LEU A 682 -33.14 -4.41 5.86
C LEU A 682 -33.10 -4.25 7.38
N GLU A 683 -32.48 -5.19 8.10
CA GLU A 683 -32.28 -5.08 9.56
C GLU A 683 -31.34 -3.92 9.91
N ILE A 684 -30.26 -3.74 9.14
CA ILE A 684 -29.30 -2.64 9.33
C ILE A 684 -29.99 -1.28 9.14
N GLU A 685 -30.80 -1.11 8.10
CA GLU A 685 -31.59 0.10 7.89
C GLU A 685 -32.52 0.38 9.07
N GLY A 686 -33.20 -0.66 9.59
CA GLY A 686 -34.02 -0.54 10.80
C GLY A 686 -33.25 -0.03 12.02
N TRP A 687 -32.04 -0.55 12.28
CA TRP A 687 -31.21 -0.07 13.40
C TRP A 687 -30.77 1.39 13.22
N MET A 688 -30.47 1.79 12.00
CA MET A 688 -30.09 3.17 11.70
C MET A 688 -31.26 4.12 11.94
N GLU A 689 -32.45 3.77 11.45
CA GLU A 689 -33.67 4.56 11.68
C GLU A 689 -34.00 4.70 13.18
N GLU A 690 -33.91 3.61 13.95
CA GLU A 690 -34.13 3.62 15.39
C GLU A 690 -33.13 4.54 16.13
N LYS A 691 -31.84 4.44 15.81
CA LYS A 691 -30.81 5.33 16.38
C LYS A 691 -31.00 6.79 15.96
N MET A 692 -31.56 7.03 14.77
CA MET A 692 -31.87 8.37 14.27
C MET A 692 -33.13 8.97 14.91
N GLY A 693 -34.03 8.18 15.50
CA GLY A 693 -35.30 8.60 16.09
C GLY A 693 -35.23 9.67 17.20
N GLY A 694 -34.02 10.00 17.70
CA GLY A 694 -33.77 11.11 18.63
C GLY A 694 -33.30 12.43 18.00
N SER A 695 -33.05 12.49 16.69
CA SER A 695 -32.40 13.62 16.02
C SER A 695 -33.35 14.33 15.05
N GLY A 696 -34.06 15.36 15.52
CA GLY A 696 -35.04 16.14 14.74
C GLY A 696 -34.45 17.12 13.71
N GLY A 697 -33.54 16.67 12.85
CA GLY A 697 -32.98 17.46 11.76
C GLY A 697 -33.26 16.83 10.40
N ASN A 698 -33.70 17.65 9.43
CA ASN A 698 -33.78 17.23 8.03
C ASN A 698 -32.36 16.97 7.51
N PHE A 699 -31.95 15.69 7.45
CA PHE A 699 -30.73 15.32 6.76
C PHE A 699 -31.01 15.12 5.27
N GLN A 700 -30.15 15.71 4.45
CA GLN A 700 -30.17 15.57 3.00
C GLN A 700 -29.55 14.21 2.63
N GLY A 701 -30.37 13.16 2.65
CA GLY A 701 -30.12 11.96 1.85
C GLY A 701 -30.17 12.38 0.38
N GLY A 702 -29.05 12.87 -0.14
CA GLY A 702 -28.96 13.30 -1.53
C GLY A 702 -29.16 12.08 -2.42
N ALA A 703 -30.28 12.03 -3.15
CA ALA A 703 -30.36 11.21 -4.34
C ALA A 703 -29.12 11.52 -5.19
N ILE A 704 -28.32 10.50 -5.46
CA ILE A 704 -27.17 10.63 -6.33
C ILE A 704 -27.70 10.60 -7.76
N ASP A 705 -27.96 11.78 -8.31
CA ASP A 705 -28.17 11.92 -9.76
C ASP A 705 -26.83 11.69 -10.47
N VAL A 706 -26.66 10.51 -11.05
CA VAL A 706 -25.49 10.16 -11.87
C VAL A 706 -25.64 10.83 -13.23
N VAL A 707 -24.96 11.95 -13.42
CA VAL A 707 -24.83 12.62 -14.74
C VAL A 707 -23.56 12.09 -15.40
N ALA A 708 -23.70 11.32 -16.48
CA ALA A 708 -22.57 10.83 -17.27
C ALA A 708 -21.99 11.94 -18.16
N LEU A 709 -20.78 11.73 -18.71
CA LEU A 709 -20.12 12.70 -19.61
C LEU A 709 -20.99 13.11 -20.81
N ASP A 710 -21.79 12.18 -21.34
CA ASP A 710 -22.72 12.44 -22.45
C ASP A 710 -23.95 13.27 -22.04
N ASP A 711 -24.30 13.32 -20.74
CA ASP A 711 -25.43 14.09 -20.21
C ASP A 711 -25.09 15.59 -20.02
N ILE A 712 -23.81 15.96 -20.14
CA ILE A 712 -23.32 17.35 -20.07
C ILE A 712 -23.37 17.97 -21.48
N LYS A 713 -24.49 18.60 -21.84
CA LYS A 713 -24.64 19.37 -23.10
C LYS A 713 -23.46 20.32 -23.33
N GLY A 714 -22.77 20.17 -24.46
CA GLY A 714 -21.65 21.02 -24.88
C GLY A 714 -20.26 20.57 -24.40
N TRP A 715 -20.12 19.38 -23.79
CA TRP A 715 -18.79 18.83 -23.45
C TRP A 715 -18.01 18.40 -24.69
N ARG A 716 -18.61 17.64 -25.61
CA ARG A 716 -17.98 17.28 -26.90
C ARG A 716 -17.53 18.51 -27.69
N GLU A 717 -18.26 19.62 -27.60
CA GLU A 717 -17.90 20.89 -28.25
C GLU A 717 -16.75 21.63 -27.57
N ARG A 718 -16.52 21.41 -26.26
CA ARG A 718 -15.34 21.94 -25.54
C ARG A 718 -14.10 21.10 -25.81
N VAL A 719 -14.21 19.78 -25.73
CA VAL A 719 -13.13 18.84 -26.11
C VAL A 719 -12.75 19.01 -27.60
N ALA A 720 -13.72 19.29 -28.48
CA ALA A 720 -13.46 19.58 -29.89
C ALA A 720 -12.96 21.02 -30.15
N LYS A 721 -13.18 21.97 -29.23
CA LYS A 721 -12.62 23.33 -29.32
C LYS A 721 -11.17 23.38 -28.84
N ASP A 722 -10.83 22.61 -27.81
CA ASP A 722 -9.47 22.54 -27.27
C ASP A 722 -8.51 21.70 -28.15
N THR A 723 -9.04 20.96 -29.14
CA THR A 723 -8.26 20.32 -30.22
C THR A 723 -8.05 21.21 -31.46
N LYS A 724 -8.55 22.45 -31.45
CA LYS A 724 -8.42 23.41 -32.57
C LYS A 724 -7.99 24.83 -32.18
N ALA A 725 -7.46 25.04 -30.98
CA ALA A 725 -6.92 26.32 -30.53
C ALA A 725 -5.40 26.27 -30.37
#